data_AF-A0A6A7AVY5-F1
#
_entry.id   AF-A0A6A7AVY5-F1
#
_cell.length_a   1.000
_cell.length_b   1.000
_cell.length_c   1.000
_cell.angle_alpha   90.00
_cell.angle_beta   90.00
_cell.angle_gamma   90.00
#
_symmetry.space_group_name_H-M   'P 1'
#
loop_
_entity.id
_entity.type
_entity.pdbx_description
1 polymer ?
#
loop_
_entity_poly.entity_id
_entity_poly.type
_entity_poly.pdbx_seq_one_letter_code
_entity_poly.pdbx_strand_id
1 'polypeptide(L)'
;MKGFISASTALSLARSALSGPLTLRSELILFSPLSVTSESVHNVHIGYGADDFEGEVKVVYGSCDMISHDERHHDIASHWIKRSTRPERLVWIVPKDAVHGGCLHAYSGSNLVGRSTPISVKHQPRKREEISEVADMMGPWFDGVAYMQAKQNNASFVTVEKSKRIAIVGGGMSGLMTSLLLDSVGIKDWHIIESSQRIGGRIRTKYLAGSTPGQYQYQEMGPMRFPVSTKYADTNETLDIQDHKMVFQLGDVLNQMNGNDSSVAVNFIPWIQASDNVPGNSNGFRLPNGRIPSAAMIRANRTAYVLPAAEGPDEDAQEHAEEALGGYIGISPDVLRNISSNVYQAHKEAVDKGLFNWSEAAYLKYALNQSADVVDFLTGNANSPIWEYDTAYFGATTWRTIDKGLESLPRAFLPHVQDRLTLGRKITGLKYDNNTNKVAVEWRQDPFDMEAQSEQYDYAVVSAPFSKVRLWSLPKYSSLLSRAINNMNYQQSCKVALHYKTRFWEKLSPPIIGGCGSVDIPGIGSVCYPAYKINSTGPGVILGSYISGNIARSLGALSTADHVALVQRAMVEVHGEVANEQFTGAYDRQCWEADEHQAGAWAAPLVGQQDLYLPAYYETEMKTIFIGEHTSYTHAWIFSALDSAVRGTSQLLLDMGLVDEAKQIVETWMGRWIHL
;
A
#
# COMPACT_ATOMS: atom_id res chain seq x y z
N MET A 1 86.82 -3.76 2.36
CA MET A 1 87.03 -2.86 1.20
C MET A 1 86.48 -1.51 1.60
N LYS A 2 87.31 -0.61 2.15
CA LYS A 2 88.06 0.46 1.44
C LYS A 2 87.13 1.39 0.64
N GLY A 3 86.98 2.63 1.09
CA GLY A 3 86.32 3.71 0.36
C GLY A 3 85.95 4.91 1.23
N PHE A 4 86.94 5.75 1.52
CA PHE A 4 86.95 6.94 2.37
C PHE A 4 86.89 8.24 1.53
N ILE A 5 86.59 9.39 2.18
CA ILE A 5 87.03 10.79 1.87
C ILE A 5 86.30 11.50 0.71
N SER A 6 85.91 12.80 0.71
CA SER A 6 85.94 13.98 1.61
C SER A 6 84.96 15.02 1.05
N ALA A 7 84.20 15.75 1.87
CA ALA A 7 84.42 17.13 2.35
C ALA A 7 84.44 18.26 1.29
N SER A 8 83.52 19.23 1.39
CA SER A 8 83.84 20.62 1.78
C SER A 8 82.63 21.57 1.78
N THR A 9 82.63 22.41 2.82
CA THR A 9 81.78 23.54 3.22
C THR A 9 81.91 24.79 2.33
N ALA A 10 80.82 25.59 2.23
CA ALA A 10 80.88 27.08 2.33
C ALA A 10 79.49 27.74 2.50
N LEU A 11 79.49 28.79 3.34
CA LEU A 11 78.44 29.72 3.76
C LEU A 11 77.75 30.53 2.62
N SER A 12 76.49 30.93 2.80
CA SER A 12 76.10 32.31 3.23
C SER A 12 74.62 32.71 2.97
N LEU A 13 74.01 33.23 4.04
CA LEU A 13 73.11 34.39 4.16
C LEU A 13 71.86 34.60 3.27
N ALA A 14 70.71 34.38 3.93
CA ALA A 14 69.55 35.28 4.09
C ALA A 14 68.85 35.91 2.87
N ARG A 15 67.53 35.65 2.76
CA ARG A 15 66.50 36.71 2.80
C ARG A 15 65.11 36.14 3.09
N SER A 16 64.49 36.76 4.08
CA SER A 16 63.11 36.64 4.54
C SER A 16 62.08 36.95 3.45
N ALA A 17 61.05 36.11 3.33
CA ALA A 17 59.76 36.50 2.76
C ALA A 17 58.67 36.19 3.79
N LEU A 18 57.87 37.21 4.09
CA LEU A 18 56.85 37.23 5.12
C LEU A 18 55.73 36.22 4.83
N SER A 19 55.48 35.32 5.77
CA SER A 19 54.19 34.66 5.93
C SER A 19 53.22 35.68 6.53
N GLY A 20 52.29 36.17 5.71
CA GLY A 20 51.10 36.85 6.23
C GLY A 20 50.27 35.89 7.08
N PRO A 21 49.54 36.38 8.10
CA PRO A 21 48.70 35.52 8.91
C PRO A 21 47.58 34.94 8.04
N LEU A 22 47.43 33.62 8.05
CA LEU A 22 46.16 32.98 7.72
C LEU A 22 45.14 33.51 8.73
N THR A 23 44.37 34.53 8.35
CA THR A 23 43.15 34.87 9.06
C THR A 23 42.30 33.62 9.06
N LEU A 24 42.12 32.98 10.23
CA LEU A 24 40.98 32.10 10.46
C LEU A 24 39.74 32.94 10.13
N ARG A 25 39.18 32.76 8.93
CA ARG A 25 37.81 33.20 8.66
C ARG A 25 36.96 32.41 9.62
N SER A 26 36.37 33.07 10.62
CA SER A 26 35.30 32.43 11.38
C SER A 26 34.17 32.17 10.40
N GLU A 27 33.96 30.91 10.02
CA GLU A 27 32.81 30.53 9.20
C GLU A 27 31.55 30.82 10.04
N LEU A 28 30.82 31.84 9.63
CA LEU A 28 29.58 32.27 10.29
C LEU A 28 28.45 31.28 10.01
N ILE A 29 28.51 30.63 8.84
CA ILE A 29 27.60 29.58 8.40
C ILE A 29 28.40 28.28 8.29
N LEU A 30 27.97 27.25 9.02
CA LEU A 30 28.56 25.92 9.00
C LEU A 30 27.62 24.98 8.26
N PHE A 31 28.16 24.13 7.40
CA PHE A 31 27.38 23.08 6.74
C PHE A 31 27.71 21.73 7.35
N SER A 32 26.70 20.89 7.58
CA SER A 32 26.97 19.50 7.98
C SER A 32 27.45 18.67 6.78
N PRO A 33 28.28 17.64 6.99
CA PRO A 33 28.71 16.74 5.92
C PRO A 33 27.50 16.15 5.20
N LEU A 34 27.53 16.18 3.87
CA LEU A 34 26.43 15.74 3.03
C LEU A 34 26.97 14.84 1.91
N SER A 35 26.29 13.72 1.67
CA SER A 35 26.38 13.00 0.41
C SER A 35 25.02 13.10 -0.26
N VAL A 36 25.03 13.45 -1.54
CA VAL A 36 23.80 13.67 -2.32
C VAL A 36 23.76 12.78 -3.55
N THR A 37 22.56 12.58 -4.08
CA THR A 37 22.33 11.87 -5.33
C THR A 37 21.79 12.87 -6.35
N SER A 38 22.33 12.84 -7.58
CA SER A 38 21.81 13.70 -8.66
C SER A 38 20.35 13.38 -8.98
N GLU A 39 19.60 14.36 -9.47
CA GLU A 39 18.16 14.20 -9.79
C GLU A 39 17.31 13.84 -8.55
N SER A 40 17.71 14.31 -7.36
CA SER A 40 16.99 14.05 -6.11
C SER A 40 16.97 15.27 -5.17
N VAL A 41 16.15 15.17 -4.11
CA VAL A 41 15.96 16.25 -3.12
C VAL A 41 16.68 15.92 -1.81
N HIS A 42 17.44 16.87 -1.27
CA HIS A 42 18.18 16.73 -0.01
C HIS A 42 18.01 17.94 0.89
N ASN A 43 17.98 17.73 2.21
CA ASN A 43 18.18 18.83 3.15
C ASN A 43 19.68 19.12 3.31
N VAL A 44 20.03 20.40 3.19
CA VAL A 44 21.33 20.96 3.55
C VAL A 44 21.21 21.52 4.96
N HIS A 45 21.85 20.89 5.93
CA HIS A 45 21.83 21.36 7.32
C HIS A 45 22.81 22.52 7.53
N ILE A 46 22.32 23.57 8.19
CA ILE A 46 23.04 24.81 8.46
C ILE A 46 23.18 24.98 9.98
N GLY A 47 24.42 25.17 10.43
CA GLY A 47 24.78 25.68 11.74
C GLY A 47 25.28 27.12 11.66
N TYR A 48 25.35 27.78 12.81
CA TYR A 48 25.77 29.17 12.94
C TYR A 48 26.98 29.25 13.87
N GLY A 49 28.09 29.81 13.38
CA GLY A 49 29.33 29.96 14.15
C GLY A 49 29.31 31.13 15.14
N ALA A 50 28.37 32.07 14.98
CA ALA A 50 28.19 33.22 15.86
C ALA A 50 26.70 33.47 16.14
N ASP A 51 26.35 33.70 17.41
CA ASP A 51 24.97 33.83 17.85
C ASP A 51 24.30 35.16 17.50
N ASP A 52 25.00 36.07 16.81
CA ASP A 52 24.55 37.44 16.57
C ASP A 52 24.39 37.83 15.09
N PHE A 53 24.74 36.94 14.15
CA PHE A 53 24.68 37.18 12.71
C PHE A 53 23.24 37.43 12.22
N GLU A 54 23.08 38.52 11.44
CA GLU A 54 21.86 38.89 10.70
C GLU A 54 22.25 39.43 9.31
N GLY A 55 21.46 39.11 8.29
CA GLY A 55 21.68 39.59 6.93
C GLY A 55 21.18 38.63 5.86
N GLU A 56 21.18 39.08 4.62
CA GLU A 56 20.90 38.21 3.47
C GLU A 56 22.04 37.21 3.28
N VAL A 57 21.69 35.94 3.13
CA VAL A 57 22.59 34.84 2.81
C VAL A 57 22.08 34.12 1.57
N LYS A 58 22.95 34.05 0.57
CA LYS A 58 22.76 33.30 -0.65
C LYS A 58 23.64 32.06 -0.63
N VAL A 59 23.02 30.88 -0.72
CA VAL A 59 23.69 29.58 -0.74
C VAL A 59 23.71 29.06 -2.17
N VAL A 60 24.90 28.71 -2.63
CA VAL A 60 25.15 28.25 -4.01
C VAL A 60 26.02 27.00 -4.01
N TYR A 61 25.93 26.21 -5.07
CA TYR A 61 26.81 25.07 -5.31
C TYR A 61 27.78 25.36 -6.45
N GLY A 62 29.02 24.91 -6.31
CA GLY A 62 29.98 24.90 -7.41
C GLY A 62 31.36 24.43 -6.94
N SER A 63 32.41 24.79 -7.68
CA SER A 63 33.76 24.34 -7.36
C SER A 63 34.23 24.86 -5.99
N CYS A 64 34.99 24.05 -5.25
CA CYS A 64 35.45 24.42 -3.90
C CYS A 64 36.44 25.59 -3.89
N ASP A 65 37.07 25.90 -5.02
CA ASP A 65 38.00 27.02 -5.22
C ASP A 65 37.33 28.32 -5.71
N MET A 66 36.01 28.32 -5.89
CA MET A 66 35.27 29.51 -6.30
C MET A 66 35.55 30.73 -5.41
N ILE A 67 35.66 31.89 -6.04
CA ILE A 67 35.97 33.17 -5.39
C ILE A 67 34.72 34.05 -5.33
N SER A 68 33.90 34.06 -6.39
CA SER A 68 32.63 34.80 -6.48
C SER A 68 31.44 33.87 -6.66
N HIS A 69 30.27 34.30 -6.17
CA HIS A 69 29.01 33.60 -6.38
C HIS A 69 28.56 33.57 -7.86
N ASP A 70 29.16 34.37 -8.74
CA ASP A 70 28.90 34.33 -10.19
C ASP A 70 29.50 33.09 -10.88
N GLU A 71 30.52 32.46 -10.27
CA GLU A 71 31.18 31.25 -10.77
C GLU A 71 30.42 29.97 -10.38
N ARG A 72 29.25 30.11 -9.75
CA ARG A 72 28.44 28.99 -9.27
C ARG A 72 27.99 28.11 -10.42
N HIS A 73 27.83 26.83 -10.13
CA HIS A 73 27.12 25.93 -11.01
C HIS A 73 25.61 26.22 -10.96
N HIS A 74 25.04 26.38 -9.77
CA HIS A 74 23.63 26.70 -9.59
C HIS A 74 23.35 27.31 -8.22
N ASP A 75 22.23 28.03 -8.13
CA ASP A 75 21.68 28.55 -6.88
C ASP A 75 20.97 27.45 -6.10
N ILE A 76 21.08 27.46 -4.77
CA ILE A 76 20.31 26.57 -3.88
C ILE A 76 19.20 27.36 -3.20
N ALA A 77 19.55 28.44 -2.50
CA ALA A 77 18.58 29.29 -1.83
C ALA A 77 19.12 30.70 -1.61
N SER A 78 18.23 31.68 -1.48
CA SER A 78 18.54 33.01 -0.92
C SER A 78 17.58 33.31 0.23
N HIS A 79 18.11 33.80 1.35
CA HIS A 79 17.28 34.08 2.53
C HIS A 79 17.85 35.19 3.42
N TRP A 80 16.97 35.94 4.09
CA TRP A 80 17.37 36.91 5.11
C TRP A 80 17.35 36.28 6.50
N ILE A 81 18.52 36.15 7.12
CA ILE A 81 18.68 35.57 8.46
C ILE A 81 18.41 36.64 9.52
N LYS A 82 17.48 36.37 10.44
CA LYS A 82 17.17 37.22 11.61
C LYS A 82 17.55 36.50 12.90
N ARG A 83 17.87 37.21 13.98
CA ARG A 83 18.16 36.61 15.30
C ARG A 83 17.01 35.77 15.85
N SER A 84 15.77 36.18 15.60
CA SER A 84 14.58 35.47 16.09
C SER A 84 14.19 34.24 15.26
N THR A 85 14.72 34.09 14.03
CA THR A 85 14.35 33.02 13.09
C THR A 85 15.55 32.66 12.22
N ARG A 86 16.18 31.50 12.49
CA ARG A 86 17.39 31.03 11.80
C ARG A 86 17.19 29.70 11.09
N PRO A 87 17.39 29.62 9.76
CA PRO A 87 17.36 28.36 9.03
C PRO A 87 18.39 27.34 9.47
N GLU A 88 17.93 26.25 10.05
CA GLU A 88 18.78 25.09 10.34
C GLU A 88 18.87 24.14 9.14
N ARG A 89 18.01 24.28 8.13
CA ARG A 89 18.02 23.47 6.91
C ARG A 89 17.65 24.29 5.67
N LEU A 90 18.13 23.86 4.51
CA LEU A 90 17.66 24.33 3.21
C LEU A 90 17.35 23.11 2.35
N VAL A 91 16.37 23.22 1.46
CA VAL A 91 16.10 22.18 0.47
C VAL A 91 17.01 22.40 -0.73
N TRP A 92 17.71 21.35 -1.14
CA TRP A 92 18.51 21.31 -2.35
C TRP A 92 17.97 20.26 -3.32
N ILE A 93 17.47 20.73 -4.46
CA ILE A 93 17.19 19.91 -5.64
C ILE A 93 18.50 19.79 -6.39
N VAL A 94 19.08 18.59 -6.45
CA VAL A 94 20.39 18.37 -7.04
C VAL A 94 20.24 18.14 -8.54
N PRO A 95 20.76 19.04 -9.41
CA PRO A 95 20.68 18.86 -10.86
C PRO A 95 21.41 17.59 -11.33
N LYS A 96 21.02 17.09 -12.50
CA LYS A 96 21.66 15.92 -13.14
C LYS A 96 23.15 16.10 -13.35
N ASP A 97 23.55 17.30 -13.74
CA ASP A 97 24.91 17.71 -14.06
C ASP A 97 25.71 18.18 -12.83
N ALA A 98 25.16 18.04 -11.62
CA ALA A 98 25.86 18.41 -10.39
C ALA A 98 27.20 17.69 -10.25
N VAL A 99 28.28 18.47 -10.23
CA VAL A 99 29.65 17.95 -10.26
C VAL A 99 30.02 17.27 -8.93
N HIS A 100 30.61 16.07 -8.97
CA HIS A 100 31.18 15.41 -7.79
C HIS A 100 32.36 16.19 -7.20
N GLY A 101 32.39 16.36 -5.87
CA GLY A 101 33.49 17.02 -5.17
C GLY A 101 33.42 18.55 -5.15
N GLY A 102 32.29 19.15 -5.55
CA GLY A 102 32.00 20.57 -5.35
C GLY A 102 31.65 20.90 -3.90
N CYS A 103 31.58 22.18 -3.57
CA CYS A 103 31.27 22.69 -2.23
C CYS A 103 30.02 23.58 -2.24
N LEU A 104 29.32 23.62 -1.10
CA LEU A 104 28.35 24.65 -0.80
C LEU A 104 29.10 25.91 -0.35
N HIS A 105 28.66 27.06 -0.86
CA HIS A 105 29.18 28.36 -0.46
C HIS A 105 28.02 29.24 -0.02
N ALA A 106 28.12 29.82 1.17
CA ALA A 106 27.21 30.84 1.67
C ALA A 106 27.84 32.22 1.49
N TYR A 107 27.14 33.12 0.79
CA TYR A 107 27.56 34.51 0.58
C TYR A 107 26.60 35.48 1.26
N SER A 108 27.14 36.54 1.87
CA SER A 108 26.38 37.72 2.29
C SER A 108 26.89 38.93 1.53
N GLY A 109 26.08 39.43 0.59
CA GLY A 109 26.57 40.34 -0.46
C GLY A 109 27.68 39.66 -1.28
N SER A 110 28.86 40.29 -1.35
CA SER A 110 30.05 39.74 -2.01
C SER A 110 30.96 38.92 -1.09
N ASN A 111 30.67 38.85 0.21
CA ASN A 111 31.54 38.20 1.18
C ASN A 111 31.14 36.73 1.37
N LEU A 112 32.11 35.82 1.25
CA LEU A 112 31.93 34.41 1.61
C LEU A 112 31.89 34.28 3.14
N VAL A 113 30.76 33.79 3.66
CA VAL A 113 30.46 33.67 5.10
C VAL A 113 30.40 32.22 5.59
N GLY A 114 30.47 31.23 4.70
CA GLY A 114 30.57 29.82 5.05
C GLY A 114 30.86 28.92 3.86
N ARG A 115 31.54 27.80 4.07
CA ARG A 115 31.86 26.81 3.02
C ARG A 115 31.74 25.39 3.58
N SER A 116 31.19 24.47 2.79
CA SER A 116 31.15 23.05 3.20
C SER A 116 32.46 22.34 2.86
N THR A 117 32.65 21.15 3.45
CA THR A 117 33.58 20.17 2.86
C THR A 117 33.09 19.74 1.47
N PRO A 118 33.98 19.22 0.60
CA PRO A 118 33.59 18.66 -0.69
C PRO A 118 32.46 17.63 -0.54
N ILE A 119 31.42 17.79 -1.36
CA ILE A 119 30.23 16.96 -1.33
C ILE A 119 30.37 15.81 -2.32
N SER A 120 30.12 14.61 -1.83
CA SER A 120 30.04 13.43 -2.67
C SER A 120 28.69 13.39 -3.36
N VAL A 121 28.68 13.69 -4.67
CA VAL A 121 27.54 13.49 -5.55
C VAL A 121 27.64 12.10 -6.17
N LYS A 122 26.61 11.28 -5.96
CA LYS A 122 26.44 9.99 -6.65
C LYS A 122 25.56 10.21 -7.87
N HIS A 123 26.08 9.90 -9.05
CA HIS A 123 25.28 9.86 -10.28
C HIS A 123 24.67 8.47 -10.44
N GLN A 124 23.34 8.40 -10.57
CA GLN A 124 22.69 7.15 -10.94
C GLN A 124 22.89 6.88 -12.43
N PRO A 125 23.36 5.69 -12.85
CA PRO A 125 23.45 5.34 -14.26
C PRO A 125 22.06 4.92 -14.78
N ARG A 126 21.43 5.71 -15.67
CA ARG A 126 20.30 5.23 -16.49
C ARG A 126 20.34 5.70 -17.95
N LYS A 127 19.93 4.78 -18.84
CA LYS A 127 19.75 4.95 -20.30
C LYS A 127 18.64 5.98 -20.59
N ARG A 128 18.78 6.72 -21.69
CA ARG A 128 17.84 7.77 -22.16
C ARG A 128 16.48 7.18 -22.55
N GLU A 129 15.42 7.42 -21.77
CA GLU A 129 14.00 7.26 -22.16
C GLU A 129 13.17 8.38 -21.50
N GLU A 130 11.98 8.71 -22.06
CA GLU A 130 11.18 9.90 -21.74
C GLU A 130 10.56 9.91 -20.32
N ILE A 131 10.28 11.11 -19.82
CA ILE A 131 9.91 11.42 -18.42
C ILE A 131 8.56 10.80 -17.97
N SER A 132 7.69 10.39 -18.89
CA SER A 132 6.46 9.62 -18.56
C SER A 132 6.72 8.13 -18.38
N GLU A 133 7.85 7.62 -18.87
CA GLU A 133 8.18 6.19 -18.92
C GLU A 133 9.16 5.78 -17.82
N VAL A 134 9.45 6.66 -16.84
CA VAL A 134 10.41 6.39 -15.76
C VAL A 134 9.82 6.79 -14.41
N ALA A 135 8.81 6.05 -13.96
CA ALA A 135 8.53 5.84 -12.54
C ALA A 135 9.68 5.02 -11.93
N ASP A 136 10.89 5.60 -11.93
CA ASP A 136 12.07 5.08 -11.26
C ASP A 136 11.70 4.96 -9.79
N MET A 137 11.44 3.79 -9.26
CA MET A 137 12.36 3.10 -8.36
C MET A 137 13.13 3.90 -7.26
N MET A 138 13.29 5.23 -7.29
CA MET A 138 13.53 6.11 -6.12
C MET A 138 12.92 7.53 -6.28
N GLY A 139 12.03 7.72 -7.25
CA GLY A 139 11.49 8.96 -7.82
C GLY A 139 10.38 8.62 -8.83
N PRO A 140 9.16 8.40 -8.32
CA PRO A 140 8.21 9.51 -8.18
C PRO A 140 7.74 9.74 -6.73
N TRP A 141 8.43 9.15 -5.73
CA TRP A 141 8.23 9.51 -4.32
C TRP A 141 8.62 10.95 -4.00
N PHE A 142 9.40 11.57 -4.88
CA PHE A 142 10.03 12.87 -4.70
C PHE A 142 9.84 13.81 -5.90
N ASP A 143 8.68 13.76 -6.57
CA ASP A 143 8.31 14.81 -7.54
C ASP A 143 7.96 16.17 -6.89
N GLY A 144 8.29 16.34 -5.60
CA GLY A 144 8.33 17.63 -4.92
C GLY A 144 9.32 18.63 -5.54
N VAL A 145 10.12 18.22 -6.53
CA VAL A 145 11.08 19.07 -7.25
C VAL A 145 10.43 20.29 -7.91
N ALA A 146 9.18 20.19 -8.39
CA ALA A 146 8.44 21.34 -8.93
C ALA A 146 7.72 22.15 -7.83
N TYR A 147 7.30 21.51 -6.74
CA TYR A 147 6.50 22.14 -5.68
C TYR A 147 7.34 22.85 -4.60
N MET A 148 8.62 22.50 -4.48
CA MET A 148 9.51 22.94 -3.39
C MET A 148 10.29 24.23 -3.68
N GLN A 149 10.12 24.85 -4.85
CA GLN A 149 10.86 26.08 -5.23
C GLN A 149 10.62 27.29 -4.31
N ALA A 150 9.79 27.19 -3.26
CA ALA A 150 9.46 28.32 -2.39
C ALA A 150 9.46 28.06 -0.87
N LYS A 151 9.70 26.84 -0.36
CA LYS A 151 9.53 26.57 1.10
C LYS A 151 10.88 26.44 1.82
N GLN A 152 11.14 27.39 2.71
CA GLN A 152 12.39 27.55 3.46
C GLN A 152 12.31 26.81 4.81
N ASN A 153 13.23 25.87 5.06
CA ASN A 153 13.17 24.95 6.20
C ASN A 153 14.03 25.39 7.40
N ASN A 154 13.59 26.36 8.21
CA ASN A 154 14.22 26.62 9.51
C ASN A 154 13.77 25.68 10.64
N ALA A 155 14.49 25.56 11.77
CA ALA A 155 14.00 24.67 12.86
C ALA A 155 12.71 25.17 13.49
N SER A 156 12.52 26.49 13.54
CA SER A 156 11.22 27.08 13.87
C SER A 156 10.14 26.64 12.87
N PHE A 157 10.46 26.50 11.59
CA PHE A 157 9.57 26.02 10.53
C PHE A 157 9.29 24.54 10.71
N VAL A 158 10.29 23.70 10.94
CA VAL A 158 10.06 22.26 11.24
C VAL A 158 9.16 22.12 12.46
N THR A 159 9.37 22.92 13.50
CA THR A 159 8.52 22.92 14.70
C THR A 159 7.09 23.37 14.39
N VAL A 160 6.92 24.45 13.61
CA VAL A 160 5.60 24.96 13.17
C VAL A 160 4.89 23.94 12.28
N GLU A 161 5.58 23.36 11.31
CA GLU A 161 5.04 22.33 10.42
C GLU A 161 4.64 21.08 11.21
N LYS A 162 5.46 20.61 12.15
CA LYS A 162 5.10 19.48 13.02
C LYS A 162 3.96 19.78 14.00
N SER A 163 3.65 21.06 14.22
CA SER A 163 2.49 21.50 15.00
C SER A 163 1.20 21.61 14.19
N LYS A 164 1.25 21.37 12.87
CA LYS A 164 0.05 21.39 12.02
C LYS A 164 -0.92 20.30 12.41
N ARG A 165 -2.20 20.65 12.29
CA ARG A 165 -3.33 19.82 12.65
C ARG A 165 -3.82 19.03 11.43
N ILE A 166 -3.81 17.70 11.52
CA ILE A 166 -4.10 16.81 10.39
C ILE A 166 -5.37 15.99 10.67
N ALA A 167 -6.37 16.08 9.79
CA ALA A 167 -7.50 15.15 9.82
C ALA A 167 -7.12 13.85 9.10
N ILE A 168 -7.42 12.72 9.70
CA ILE A 168 -7.38 11.40 9.07
C ILE A 168 -8.82 10.91 8.93
N VAL A 169 -9.39 11.00 7.73
CA VAL A 169 -10.79 10.67 7.48
C VAL A 169 -10.91 9.20 7.07
N GLY A 170 -11.25 8.35 8.04
CA GLY A 170 -11.39 6.90 7.96
C GLY A 170 -10.38 6.18 8.86
N GLY A 171 -10.88 5.30 9.72
CA GLY A 171 -10.12 4.44 10.63
C GLY A 171 -9.77 3.09 10.02
N GLY A 172 -9.62 3.00 8.69
CA GLY A 172 -9.14 1.81 7.99
C GLY A 172 -7.62 1.60 8.16
N MET A 173 -7.09 0.50 7.61
CA MET A 173 -5.65 0.20 7.74
C MET A 173 -4.73 1.30 7.22
N SER A 174 -5.09 1.98 6.12
CA SER A 174 -4.31 3.10 5.60
C SER A 174 -4.33 4.31 6.55
N GLY A 175 -5.50 4.67 7.09
CA GLY A 175 -5.62 5.76 8.08
C GLY A 175 -4.90 5.46 9.40
N LEU A 176 -5.02 4.23 9.92
CA LEU A 176 -4.29 3.76 11.10
C LEU A 176 -2.77 3.80 10.85
N MET A 177 -2.33 3.33 9.70
CA MET A 177 -0.92 3.38 9.30
C MET A 177 -0.40 4.83 9.22
N THR A 178 -1.15 5.74 8.59
CA THR A 178 -0.79 7.18 8.55
C THR A 178 -0.62 7.76 9.95
N SER A 179 -1.49 7.42 10.90
CA SER A 179 -1.37 7.90 12.28
C SER A 179 -0.06 7.45 12.96
N LEU A 180 0.35 6.20 12.75
CA LEU A 180 1.61 5.64 13.24
C LEU A 180 2.80 6.33 12.57
N LEU A 181 2.73 6.53 11.25
CA LEU A 181 3.79 7.17 10.47
C LEU A 181 4.02 8.62 10.91
N LEU A 182 2.96 9.42 11.08
CA LEU A 182 3.02 10.78 11.60
C LEU A 182 3.62 10.82 13.01
N ASP A 183 3.16 9.92 13.89
CA ASP A 183 3.68 9.82 15.24
C ASP A 183 5.18 9.47 15.26
N SER A 184 5.65 8.63 14.33
CA SER A 184 7.05 8.17 14.24
C SER A 184 8.04 9.28 13.88
N VAL A 185 7.56 10.35 13.24
CA VAL A 185 8.37 11.53 12.84
C VAL A 185 8.09 12.76 13.70
N GLY A 186 7.30 12.61 14.76
CA GLY A 186 7.06 13.65 15.77
C GLY A 186 5.87 14.57 15.48
N ILE A 187 5.00 14.24 14.53
CA ILE A 187 3.76 14.98 14.27
C ILE A 187 2.65 14.36 15.12
N LYS A 188 2.16 15.11 16.11
CA LYS A 188 1.26 14.57 17.15
C LYS A 188 -0.17 15.08 17.07
N ASP A 189 -0.41 16.25 16.47
CA ASP A 189 -1.74 16.83 16.34
C ASP A 189 -2.45 16.29 15.09
N TRP A 190 -2.82 15.01 15.14
CA TRP A 190 -3.68 14.40 14.15
C TRP A 190 -4.94 13.86 14.82
N HIS A 191 -6.03 13.73 14.05
CA HIS A 191 -7.30 13.21 14.56
C HIS A 191 -7.94 12.24 13.56
N ILE A 192 -8.24 11.02 14.00
CA ILE A 192 -8.93 10.02 13.19
C ILE A 192 -10.45 10.19 13.35
N ILE A 193 -11.14 10.28 12.21
CA ILE A 193 -12.60 10.33 12.16
C ILE A 193 -13.09 9.10 11.41
N GLU A 194 -13.80 8.21 12.09
CA GLU A 194 -14.30 6.95 11.55
C GLU A 194 -15.82 6.92 11.54
N SER A 195 -16.37 6.52 10.38
CA SER A 195 -17.82 6.52 10.15
C SER A 195 -18.57 5.44 10.93
N SER A 196 -17.90 4.32 11.23
CA SER A 196 -18.45 3.18 11.96
C SER A 196 -18.09 3.23 13.44
N GLN A 197 -18.61 2.27 14.20
CA GLN A 197 -18.32 2.11 15.63
C GLN A 197 -17.04 1.30 15.90
N ARG A 198 -16.18 1.11 14.89
CA ARG A 198 -14.91 0.39 15.03
C ARG A 198 -13.86 0.86 14.03
N ILE A 199 -12.59 0.62 14.35
CA ILE A 199 -11.48 0.78 13.39
C ILE A 199 -11.24 -0.51 12.60
N GLY A 200 -10.38 -0.45 11.58
CA GLY A 200 -9.94 -1.56 10.74
C GLY A 200 -10.56 -1.61 9.34
N GLY A 201 -11.50 -0.73 9.01
CA GLY A 201 -12.11 -0.67 7.68
C GLY A 201 -12.72 -2.00 7.26
N ARG A 202 -12.28 -2.58 6.14
CA ARG A 202 -12.76 -3.89 5.64
C ARG A 202 -12.19 -5.12 6.36
N ILE A 203 -11.24 -4.96 7.29
CA ILE A 203 -10.87 -6.05 8.19
C ILE A 203 -12.07 -6.33 9.11
N ARG A 204 -12.61 -7.55 9.03
CA ARG A 204 -13.81 -7.92 9.78
C ARG A 204 -13.77 -9.40 10.14
N THR A 205 -13.41 -9.66 11.39
CA THR A 205 -13.54 -10.97 12.03
C THR A 205 -14.88 -11.03 12.75
N LYS A 206 -15.61 -12.13 12.65
CA LYS A 206 -16.88 -12.32 13.36
C LYS A 206 -16.80 -13.53 14.27
N TYR A 207 -16.91 -13.29 15.57
CA TYR A 207 -17.02 -14.33 16.60
C TYR A 207 -18.50 -14.68 16.78
N LEU A 208 -18.87 -15.92 16.48
CA LEU A 208 -20.26 -16.38 16.48
C LEU A 208 -20.66 -16.93 17.85
N ALA A 209 -21.98 -17.09 18.04
CA ALA A 209 -22.56 -17.65 19.27
C ALA A 209 -22.12 -16.94 20.56
N GLY A 210 -21.84 -15.62 20.50
CA GLY A 210 -21.39 -14.83 21.65
C GLY A 210 -19.99 -15.18 22.14
N SER A 211 -19.20 -15.89 21.32
CA SER A 211 -17.85 -16.31 21.67
C SER A 211 -16.85 -15.15 21.72
N THR A 212 -15.79 -15.36 22.48
CA THR A 212 -14.64 -14.47 22.59
C THR A 212 -13.51 -14.90 21.66
N PRO A 213 -12.52 -14.03 21.39
CA PRO A 213 -11.38 -14.40 20.55
C PRO A 213 -10.63 -15.65 21.03
N GLY A 214 -10.52 -15.86 22.34
CA GLY A 214 -9.85 -17.03 22.93
C GLY A 214 -10.56 -18.36 22.70
N GLN A 215 -11.81 -18.36 22.22
CA GLN A 215 -12.60 -19.56 21.95
C GLN A 215 -12.55 -20.01 20.49
N TYR A 216 -11.95 -19.22 19.58
CA TYR A 216 -11.70 -19.59 18.17
C TYR A 216 -12.95 -19.99 17.37
N GLN A 217 -14.13 -19.50 17.75
CA GLN A 217 -15.40 -19.74 17.05
C GLN A 217 -15.73 -18.56 16.13
N TYR A 218 -14.82 -18.25 15.21
CA TYR A 218 -14.94 -17.10 14.32
C TYR A 218 -14.76 -17.44 12.85
N GLN A 219 -15.12 -16.51 11.99
CA GLN A 219 -14.69 -16.50 10.60
C GLN A 219 -14.39 -15.08 10.11
N GLU A 220 -13.53 -15.00 9.11
CA GLU A 220 -13.13 -13.76 8.44
C GLU A 220 -14.14 -13.37 7.36
N MET A 221 -14.88 -12.29 7.63
CA MET A 221 -15.83 -11.68 6.72
C MET A 221 -15.17 -10.65 5.80
N GLY A 222 -13.93 -10.25 6.11
CA GLY A 222 -13.05 -9.43 5.27
C GLY A 222 -11.87 -10.22 4.67
N PRO A 223 -10.64 -9.68 4.60
CA PRO A 223 -9.45 -10.46 4.22
C PRO A 223 -9.23 -11.62 5.19
N MET A 224 -8.52 -12.67 4.75
CA MET A 224 -8.39 -13.91 5.53
C MET A 224 -6.95 -14.34 5.82
N ARG A 225 -5.99 -13.89 5.00
CA ARG A 225 -4.67 -14.52 4.89
C ARG A 225 -3.70 -13.64 4.09
N PHE A 226 -2.43 -13.98 4.18
CA PHE A 226 -1.30 -13.31 3.52
C PHE A 226 -0.42 -14.34 2.82
N PRO A 227 -0.06 -14.14 1.55
CA PRO A 227 0.99 -14.93 0.92
C PRO A 227 2.34 -14.59 1.56
N VAL A 228 3.25 -15.57 1.61
CA VAL A 228 4.58 -15.42 2.23
C VAL A 228 5.67 -15.75 1.22
N SER A 229 5.59 -16.92 0.59
CA SER A 229 6.61 -17.39 -0.34
C SER A 229 6.09 -18.46 -1.29
N THR A 230 6.72 -18.54 -2.45
CA THR A 230 6.45 -19.53 -3.50
C THR A 230 7.63 -20.46 -3.62
N LYS A 231 7.37 -21.77 -3.49
CA LYS A 231 8.35 -22.83 -3.72
C LYS A 231 8.15 -23.41 -5.11
N TYR A 232 9.15 -23.24 -5.97
CA TYR A 232 9.14 -23.74 -7.35
C TYR A 232 9.51 -25.23 -7.36
N ALA A 233 8.67 -26.08 -7.93
CA ALA A 233 8.83 -27.53 -7.86
C ALA A 233 9.97 -28.06 -8.72
N ASP A 234 10.25 -27.39 -9.84
CA ASP A 234 11.30 -27.70 -10.81
C ASP A 234 12.70 -27.34 -10.30
N THR A 235 12.87 -26.17 -9.68
CA THR A 235 14.16 -25.72 -9.16
C THR A 235 14.36 -25.99 -7.67
N ASN A 236 13.29 -26.35 -6.95
CA ASN A 236 13.23 -26.46 -5.49
C ASN A 236 13.61 -25.17 -4.73
N GLU A 237 13.65 -24.03 -5.43
CA GLU A 237 13.90 -22.70 -4.88
C GLU A 237 12.66 -22.17 -4.15
N THR A 238 12.87 -21.38 -3.10
CA THR A 238 11.79 -20.66 -2.41
C THR A 238 12.05 -19.16 -2.53
N LEU A 239 11.10 -18.45 -3.13
CA LEU A 239 11.13 -17.01 -3.29
C LEU A 239 10.11 -16.35 -2.35
N ASP A 240 10.55 -15.39 -1.56
CA ASP A 240 9.67 -14.58 -0.73
C ASP A 240 8.87 -13.59 -1.59
N ILE A 241 7.62 -13.38 -1.22
CA ILE A 241 6.78 -12.30 -1.74
C ILE A 241 7.06 -11.06 -0.87
N GLN A 242 7.82 -10.11 -1.43
CA GLN A 242 8.51 -9.07 -0.66
C GLN A 242 7.57 -7.99 -0.12
N ASP A 243 6.59 -7.59 -0.91
CA ASP A 243 5.66 -6.51 -0.60
C ASP A 243 4.78 -6.82 0.63
N HIS A 244 4.32 -8.06 0.77
CA HIS A 244 3.57 -8.51 1.94
C HIS A 244 4.37 -8.48 3.25
N LYS A 245 5.71 -8.37 3.21
CA LYS A 245 6.54 -8.25 4.43
C LYS A 245 6.21 -7.01 5.26
N MET A 246 5.73 -5.95 4.62
CA MET A 246 5.27 -4.73 5.31
C MET A 246 4.17 -5.03 6.33
N VAL A 247 3.28 -5.98 6.05
CA VAL A 247 2.21 -6.40 6.98
C VAL A 247 2.80 -7.10 8.21
N PHE A 248 3.79 -7.97 8.00
CA PHE A 248 4.45 -8.68 9.10
C PHE A 248 5.26 -7.73 9.98
N GLN A 249 6.04 -6.83 9.35
CA GLN A 249 6.75 -5.76 10.02
C GLN A 249 5.80 -4.88 10.86
N LEU A 250 4.62 -4.54 10.33
CA LEU A 250 3.65 -3.75 11.08
C LEU A 250 3.18 -4.47 12.35
N GLY A 251 2.89 -5.78 12.26
CA GLY A 251 2.53 -6.58 13.44
C GLY A 251 3.63 -6.57 14.50
N ASP A 252 4.90 -6.75 14.10
CA ASP A 252 6.05 -6.72 15.00
C ASP A 252 6.23 -5.35 15.68
N VAL A 253 6.10 -4.25 14.91
CA VAL A 253 6.17 -2.88 15.42
C VAL A 253 5.06 -2.63 16.44
N LEU A 254 3.82 -3.02 16.15
CA LEU A 254 2.70 -2.84 17.08
C LEU A 254 2.86 -3.68 18.35
N ASN A 255 3.38 -4.91 18.24
CA ASN A 255 3.70 -5.73 19.41
C ASN A 255 4.75 -5.04 20.29
N GLN A 256 5.82 -4.50 19.69
CA GLN A 256 6.85 -3.76 20.42
C GLN A 256 6.29 -2.50 21.08
N MET A 257 5.48 -1.71 20.37
CA MET A 257 4.85 -0.49 20.89
C MET A 257 3.92 -0.77 22.07
N ASN A 258 3.24 -1.92 22.07
CA ASN A 258 2.37 -2.37 23.15
C ASN A 258 3.12 -3.13 24.27
N GLY A 259 4.46 -3.09 24.29
CA GLY A 259 5.26 -3.78 25.31
C GLY A 259 5.08 -5.31 25.30
N ASN A 260 4.72 -5.87 24.14
CA ASN A 260 4.34 -7.27 23.93
C ASN A 260 3.14 -7.73 24.79
N ASP A 261 2.18 -6.84 25.07
CA ASP A 261 0.95 -7.22 25.75
C ASP A 261 0.14 -8.24 24.92
N SER A 262 0.00 -9.44 25.50
CA SER A 262 -0.78 -10.54 24.94
C SER A 262 -2.26 -10.23 24.64
N SER A 263 -2.83 -9.19 25.27
CA SER A 263 -4.24 -8.80 25.09
C SER A 263 -4.51 -8.15 23.73
N VAL A 264 -3.50 -7.52 23.13
CA VAL A 264 -3.54 -6.81 21.85
C VAL A 264 -2.50 -7.33 20.85
N ALA A 265 -1.80 -8.42 21.18
CA ALA A 265 -0.75 -8.98 20.34
C ALA A 265 -1.23 -9.43 18.96
N VAL A 266 -0.45 -9.08 17.93
CA VAL A 266 -0.60 -9.54 16.56
C VAL A 266 0.31 -10.73 16.34
N ASN A 267 -0.25 -11.94 16.40
CA ASN A 267 0.52 -13.17 16.21
C ASN A 267 0.19 -13.81 14.86
N PHE A 268 1.15 -13.82 13.94
CA PHE A 268 0.98 -14.51 12.67
C PHE A 268 1.13 -16.02 12.85
N ILE A 269 0.16 -16.79 12.34
CA ILE A 269 0.13 -18.24 12.38
C ILE A 269 0.02 -18.82 10.96
N PRO A 270 0.44 -20.08 10.72
CA PRO A 270 0.30 -20.70 9.41
C PRO A 270 -1.16 -20.72 8.93
N TRP A 271 -1.36 -20.53 7.63
CA TRP A 271 -2.65 -20.72 6.96
C TRP A 271 -2.56 -21.88 5.96
N ILE A 272 -3.61 -22.71 5.92
CA ILE A 272 -3.73 -23.81 4.97
C ILE A 272 -4.54 -23.31 3.78
N GLN A 273 -3.85 -23.02 2.67
CA GLN A 273 -4.49 -22.47 1.46
C GLN A 273 -5.33 -23.49 0.71
N ALA A 274 -4.79 -24.70 0.54
CA ALA A 274 -5.43 -25.80 -0.16
C ALA A 274 -5.33 -27.08 0.68
N SER A 275 -6.34 -27.92 0.59
CA SER A 275 -6.40 -29.22 1.27
C SER A 275 -7.11 -30.21 0.35
N ASP A 276 -6.69 -31.48 0.39
CA ASP A 276 -7.11 -32.50 -0.57
C ASP A 276 -8.61 -32.83 -0.50
N ASN A 277 -9.18 -32.79 0.70
CA ASN A 277 -10.52 -33.29 0.97
C ASN A 277 -11.60 -32.21 0.98
N VAL A 278 -11.26 -30.96 0.63
CA VAL A 278 -12.26 -29.91 0.41
C VAL A 278 -13.19 -30.30 -0.74
N PRO A 279 -14.46 -29.86 -0.72
CA PRO A 279 -15.37 -30.14 -1.84
C PRO A 279 -14.86 -29.47 -3.11
N GLY A 280 -15.03 -30.14 -4.25
CA GLY A 280 -14.63 -29.61 -5.55
C GLY A 280 -15.81 -29.44 -6.50
N ASN A 281 -15.67 -28.53 -7.46
CA ASN A 281 -16.66 -28.32 -8.51
C ASN A 281 -16.65 -29.56 -9.43
N SER A 282 -17.72 -30.33 -9.34
CA SER A 282 -17.91 -31.59 -10.06
C SER A 282 -18.89 -31.45 -11.24
N ASN A 283 -19.25 -30.22 -11.59
CA ASN A 283 -20.19 -29.91 -12.67
C ASN A 283 -21.49 -30.74 -12.60
N GLY A 284 -22.06 -30.87 -11.41
CA GLY A 284 -23.29 -31.61 -11.15
C GLY A 284 -23.10 -33.07 -10.77
N PHE A 285 -21.89 -33.64 -10.90
CA PHE A 285 -21.66 -35.03 -10.48
C PHE A 285 -21.80 -35.16 -8.96
N ARG A 286 -22.47 -36.22 -8.50
CA ARG A 286 -22.61 -36.56 -7.08
C ARG A 286 -22.19 -38.01 -6.87
N LEU A 287 -21.50 -38.26 -5.77
CA LEU A 287 -21.13 -39.60 -5.33
C LEU A 287 -22.38 -40.46 -5.05
N PRO A 288 -22.28 -41.80 -4.97
CA PRO A 288 -23.44 -42.66 -4.67
C PRO A 288 -24.17 -42.32 -3.37
N ASN A 289 -23.49 -41.66 -2.42
CA ASN A 289 -24.07 -41.15 -1.18
C ASN A 289 -24.70 -39.74 -1.31
N GLY A 290 -24.82 -39.21 -2.53
CA GLY A 290 -25.38 -37.89 -2.84
C GLY A 290 -24.43 -36.71 -2.62
N ARG A 291 -23.21 -36.92 -2.11
CA ARG A 291 -22.28 -35.83 -1.75
C ARG A 291 -21.43 -35.38 -2.94
N ILE A 292 -20.90 -34.16 -2.85
CA ILE A 292 -19.91 -33.63 -3.78
C ILE A 292 -18.56 -34.36 -3.61
N PRO A 293 -17.88 -34.74 -4.69
CA PRO A 293 -16.53 -35.33 -4.62
C PRO A 293 -15.50 -34.31 -4.09
N SER A 294 -14.42 -34.82 -3.51
CA SER A 294 -13.33 -33.95 -3.06
C SER A 294 -12.46 -33.45 -4.21
N ALA A 295 -11.74 -32.35 -3.97
CA ALA A 295 -10.76 -31.82 -4.92
C ALA A 295 -9.70 -32.86 -5.30
N ALA A 296 -9.25 -33.70 -4.37
CA ALA A 296 -8.30 -34.77 -4.67
C ALA A 296 -8.90 -35.88 -5.55
N MET A 297 -10.16 -36.26 -5.34
CA MET A 297 -10.84 -37.22 -6.23
C MET A 297 -10.91 -36.68 -7.66
N ILE A 298 -11.32 -35.42 -7.82
CA ILE A 298 -11.38 -34.76 -9.13
C ILE A 298 -10.00 -34.68 -9.78
N ARG A 299 -8.94 -34.31 -9.03
CA ARG A 299 -7.57 -34.30 -9.56
C ARG A 299 -7.07 -35.68 -9.97
N ALA A 300 -7.43 -36.72 -9.23
CA ALA A 300 -7.00 -38.09 -9.51
C ALA A 300 -7.70 -38.69 -10.75
N ASN A 301 -8.99 -38.40 -10.95
CA ASN A 301 -9.74 -38.87 -12.11
C ASN A 301 -10.90 -37.94 -12.46
N ARG A 302 -10.61 -36.89 -13.24
CA ARG A 302 -11.60 -35.87 -13.60
C ARG A 302 -12.80 -36.44 -14.37
N THR A 303 -12.58 -37.34 -15.32
CA THR A 303 -13.66 -37.92 -16.15
C THR A 303 -14.61 -38.83 -15.37
N ALA A 304 -14.16 -39.40 -14.25
CA ALA A 304 -15.02 -40.19 -13.37
C ALA A 304 -15.84 -39.36 -12.38
N TYR A 305 -15.40 -38.14 -12.05
CA TYR A 305 -15.96 -37.34 -10.95
C TYR A 305 -16.44 -35.95 -11.34
N VAL A 306 -16.42 -35.62 -12.63
CA VAL A 306 -16.92 -34.36 -13.18
C VAL A 306 -17.80 -34.70 -14.39
N LEU A 307 -19.04 -34.23 -14.42
CA LEU A 307 -19.85 -34.39 -15.62
C LEU A 307 -19.26 -33.57 -16.77
N PRO A 308 -19.43 -34.00 -18.03
CA PRO A 308 -19.02 -33.20 -19.18
C PRO A 308 -19.56 -31.78 -19.09
N ALA A 309 -18.73 -30.80 -19.41
CA ALA A 309 -19.19 -29.43 -19.59
C ALA A 309 -20.24 -29.40 -20.70
N ALA A 310 -21.11 -28.37 -20.69
CA ALA A 310 -21.95 -28.12 -21.84
C ALA A 310 -21.06 -27.87 -23.07
N GLU A 311 -21.50 -28.35 -24.24
CA GLU A 311 -20.81 -28.07 -25.50
C GLU A 311 -20.73 -26.55 -25.70
N GLY A 312 -19.50 -26.06 -25.87
CA GLY A 312 -19.21 -24.66 -26.12
C GLY A 312 -19.26 -24.32 -27.61
N PRO A 313 -18.80 -23.11 -27.98
CA PRO A 313 -18.55 -22.75 -29.37
C PRO A 313 -17.45 -23.63 -30.00
N ASP A 314 -17.09 -23.40 -31.26
CA ASP A 314 -16.05 -24.13 -31.99
C ASP A 314 -14.75 -24.37 -31.16
N GLU A 315 -14.39 -25.64 -30.91
CA GLU A 315 -13.26 -26.02 -30.02
C GLU A 315 -11.92 -25.53 -30.57
N ASP A 316 -11.70 -25.63 -31.88
CA ASP A 316 -10.46 -25.16 -32.53
C ASP A 316 -10.29 -23.64 -32.35
N ALA A 317 -11.37 -22.87 -32.49
CA ALA A 317 -11.37 -21.43 -32.23
C ALA A 317 -11.10 -21.09 -30.76
N GLN A 318 -11.61 -21.90 -29.82
CA GLN A 318 -11.33 -21.73 -28.39
C GLN A 318 -9.84 -21.95 -28.09
N GLU A 319 -9.28 -23.09 -28.51
CA GLU A 319 -7.88 -23.43 -28.26
C GLU A 319 -6.93 -22.38 -28.84
N HIS A 320 -7.19 -21.95 -30.08
CA HIS A 320 -6.40 -20.89 -30.72
C HIS A 320 -6.49 -19.55 -29.98
N ALA A 321 -7.68 -19.18 -29.50
CA ALA A 321 -7.89 -17.94 -28.74
C ALA A 321 -7.22 -17.99 -27.36
N GLU A 322 -7.30 -19.11 -26.65
CA GLU A 322 -6.62 -19.32 -25.37
C GLU A 322 -5.09 -19.27 -25.51
N GLU A 323 -4.53 -19.96 -26.51
CA GLU A 323 -3.08 -19.94 -26.77
C GLU A 323 -2.59 -18.53 -27.11
N ALA A 324 -3.30 -17.82 -28.00
CA ALA A 324 -2.94 -16.47 -28.40
C ALA A 324 -3.07 -15.46 -27.23
N LEU A 325 -4.12 -15.57 -26.42
CA LEU A 325 -4.27 -14.76 -25.21
C LEU A 325 -3.15 -15.08 -24.21
N GLY A 326 -2.89 -16.36 -23.92
CA GLY A 326 -1.82 -16.79 -23.04
C GLY A 326 -0.45 -16.27 -23.48
N GLY A 327 -0.16 -16.28 -24.79
CA GLY A 327 1.03 -15.67 -25.38
C GLY A 327 1.10 -14.15 -25.20
N TYR A 328 -0.03 -13.45 -25.36
CA TYR A 328 -0.10 -12.00 -25.15
C TYR A 328 0.11 -11.60 -23.68
N ILE A 329 -0.64 -12.23 -22.76
CA ILE A 329 -0.45 -12.02 -21.32
C ILE A 329 1.00 -12.36 -20.94
N GLY A 330 1.49 -13.51 -21.43
CA GLY A 330 2.89 -13.93 -21.32
C GLY A 330 3.35 -14.20 -19.90
N ILE A 331 2.50 -14.84 -19.08
CA ILE A 331 2.88 -15.25 -17.72
C ILE A 331 3.91 -16.37 -17.79
N SER A 332 5.13 -16.03 -17.40
CA SER A 332 6.24 -16.97 -17.24
C SER A 332 6.67 -17.04 -15.77
N PRO A 333 7.43 -18.09 -15.37
CA PRO A 333 8.05 -18.12 -14.05
C PRO A 333 8.85 -16.85 -13.73
N ASP A 334 9.54 -16.26 -14.71
CA ASP A 334 10.31 -15.03 -14.54
C ASP A 334 9.43 -13.81 -14.25
N VAL A 335 8.27 -13.70 -14.92
CA VAL A 335 7.28 -12.64 -14.64
C VAL A 335 6.75 -12.78 -13.20
N LEU A 336 6.39 -13.99 -12.78
CA LEU A 336 5.90 -14.24 -11.41
C LEU A 336 6.99 -13.99 -10.35
N ARG A 337 8.25 -14.30 -10.68
CA ARG A 337 9.42 -13.98 -9.84
C ARG A 337 9.62 -12.48 -9.72
N ASN A 338 9.48 -11.74 -10.83
CA ASN A 338 9.59 -10.29 -10.84
C ASN A 338 8.50 -9.67 -9.96
N ILE A 339 7.23 -10.07 -10.14
CA ILE A 339 6.11 -9.60 -9.29
C ILE A 339 6.39 -9.87 -7.80
N SER A 340 6.83 -11.08 -7.46
CA SER A 340 7.12 -11.46 -6.07
C SER A 340 8.28 -10.67 -5.45
N SER A 341 9.26 -10.29 -6.27
CA SER A 341 10.48 -9.59 -5.81
C SER A 341 10.31 -8.08 -5.79
N ASN A 342 9.67 -7.52 -6.81
CA ASN A 342 9.42 -6.10 -6.99
C ASN A 342 8.14 -5.85 -7.81
N VAL A 343 7.01 -5.77 -7.11
CA VAL A 343 5.70 -5.54 -7.73
C VAL A 343 5.60 -4.19 -8.46
N TYR A 344 6.38 -3.18 -8.05
CA TYR A 344 6.36 -1.86 -8.71
C TYR A 344 7.05 -1.92 -10.08
N GLN A 345 8.20 -2.56 -10.16
CA GLN A 345 8.89 -2.79 -11.42
C GLN A 345 8.02 -3.65 -12.36
N ALA A 346 7.44 -4.72 -11.83
CA ALA A 346 6.56 -5.58 -12.62
C ALA A 346 5.29 -4.85 -13.11
N HIS A 347 4.72 -3.96 -12.30
CA HIS A 347 3.57 -3.13 -12.71
C HIS A 347 3.93 -2.22 -13.87
N LYS A 348 5.08 -1.56 -13.79
CA LYS A 348 5.60 -0.73 -14.88
C LYS A 348 5.81 -1.53 -16.16
N GLU A 349 6.48 -2.68 -16.08
CA GLU A 349 6.70 -3.55 -17.24
C GLU A 349 5.37 -4.00 -17.87
N ALA A 350 4.32 -4.22 -17.07
CA ALA A 350 2.99 -4.55 -17.58
C ALA A 350 2.30 -3.37 -18.28
N VAL A 351 2.47 -2.14 -17.77
CA VAL A 351 2.02 -0.91 -18.45
C VAL A 351 2.75 -0.75 -19.79
N ASP A 352 4.08 -0.86 -19.80
CA ASP A 352 4.92 -0.71 -21.00
C ASP A 352 4.60 -1.78 -22.07
N LYS A 353 4.25 -2.99 -21.64
CA LYS A 353 3.78 -4.07 -22.53
C LYS A 353 2.37 -3.83 -23.09
N GLY A 354 1.66 -2.82 -22.58
CA GLY A 354 0.30 -2.46 -23.00
C GLY A 354 -0.80 -3.35 -22.41
N LEU A 355 -0.52 -4.09 -21.33
CA LEU A 355 -1.51 -4.98 -20.70
C LEU A 355 -2.69 -4.23 -20.06
N PHE A 356 -2.53 -2.92 -19.82
CA PHE A 356 -3.58 -2.04 -19.32
C PHE A 356 -4.49 -1.48 -20.43
N ASN A 357 -4.14 -1.67 -21.71
CA ASN A 357 -4.92 -1.19 -22.86
C ASN A 357 -6.12 -2.08 -23.18
N TRP A 358 -6.15 -3.30 -22.64
CA TRP A 358 -7.14 -4.31 -22.97
C TRP A 358 -7.67 -4.98 -21.71
N SER A 359 -8.93 -5.39 -21.75
CA SER A 359 -9.35 -6.58 -21.01
C SER A 359 -9.13 -7.80 -21.89
N GLU A 360 -9.07 -8.99 -21.28
CA GLU A 360 -9.01 -10.23 -22.04
C GLU A 360 -10.13 -10.33 -23.07
N ALA A 361 -11.38 -10.01 -22.69
CA ALA A 361 -12.52 -10.01 -23.59
C ALA A 361 -12.35 -9.04 -24.78
N ALA A 362 -11.86 -7.83 -24.53
CA ALA A 362 -11.63 -6.84 -25.57
C ALA A 362 -10.48 -7.24 -26.50
N TYR A 363 -9.41 -7.84 -25.96
CA TYR A 363 -8.29 -8.35 -26.74
C TYR A 363 -8.75 -9.48 -27.67
N LEU A 364 -9.43 -10.50 -27.13
CA LEU A 364 -9.99 -11.59 -27.93
C LEU A 364 -10.94 -11.05 -29.00
N LYS A 365 -11.83 -10.12 -28.64
CA LYS A 365 -12.85 -9.62 -29.56
C LYS A 365 -12.28 -8.77 -30.70
N TYR A 366 -11.40 -7.83 -30.38
CA TYR A 366 -11.00 -6.78 -31.32
C TYR A 366 -9.59 -6.97 -31.87
N ALA A 367 -8.65 -7.50 -31.07
CA ALA A 367 -7.30 -7.77 -31.54
C ALA A 367 -7.20 -9.13 -32.25
N LEU A 368 -7.89 -10.16 -31.73
CA LEU A 368 -7.91 -11.50 -32.33
C LEU A 368 -9.14 -11.79 -33.21
N ASN A 369 -10.05 -10.82 -33.33
CA ASN A 369 -11.27 -10.92 -34.15
C ASN A 369 -12.13 -12.17 -33.86
N GLN A 370 -12.18 -12.58 -32.59
CA GLN A 370 -12.96 -13.74 -32.17
C GLN A 370 -14.47 -13.48 -32.22
N SER A 371 -15.24 -14.56 -32.35
CA SER A 371 -16.71 -14.49 -32.29
C SER A 371 -17.16 -14.02 -30.90
N ALA A 372 -18.31 -13.37 -30.81
CA ALA A 372 -18.81 -12.93 -29.50
C ALA A 372 -19.06 -14.12 -28.55
N ASP A 373 -19.43 -15.27 -29.11
CA ASP A 373 -19.70 -16.50 -28.37
C ASP A 373 -18.40 -17.11 -27.78
N VAL A 374 -17.32 -17.17 -28.58
CA VAL A 374 -16.00 -17.61 -28.08
C VAL A 374 -15.47 -16.66 -27.01
N VAL A 375 -15.63 -15.35 -27.20
CA VAL A 375 -15.19 -14.34 -26.22
C VAL A 375 -15.92 -14.50 -24.88
N ASP A 376 -17.25 -14.61 -24.91
CA ASP A 376 -18.06 -14.80 -23.70
C ASP A 376 -17.76 -16.15 -23.03
N PHE A 377 -17.57 -17.21 -23.81
CA PHE A 377 -17.23 -18.52 -23.28
C PHE A 377 -15.89 -18.52 -22.52
N LEU A 378 -14.84 -17.89 -23.08
CA LEU A 378 -13.50 -17.89 -22.49
C LEU A 378 -13.34 -16.90 -21.34
N THR A 379 -13.91 -15.69 -21.49
CA THR A 379 -13.59 -14.56 -20.59
C THR A 379 -14.83 -13.97 -19.92
N GLY A 380 -16.02 -14.44 -20.27
CA GLY A 380 -17.29 -13.87 -19.83
C GLY A 380 -17.36 -12.38 -20.13
N ASN A 381 -17.63 -11.61 -19.07
CA ASN A 381 -17.72 -10.15 -19.14
C ASN A 381 -16.46 -9.43 -18.63
N ALA A 382 -15.28 -10.04 -18.76
CA ALA A 382 -14.01 -9.49 -18.30
C ALA A 382 -13.76 -8.08 -18.87
N ASN A 383 -13.69 -7.09 -17.99
CA ASN A 383 -13.54 -5.67 -18.31
C ASN A 383 -12.47 -4.97 -17.47
N SER A 384 -11.68 -5.74 -16.74
CA SER A 384 -10.51 -5.29 -15.97
C SER A 384 -9.26 -5.32 -16.86
N PRO A 385 -8.24 -4.49 -16.56
CA PRO A 385 -6.94 -4.60 -17.23
C PRO A 385 -6.28 -5.95 -16.91
N ILE A 386 -5.39 -6.41 -17.79
CA ILE A 386 -4.66 -7.68 -17.65
C ILE A 386 -3.46 -7.47 -16.70
N TRP A 387 -3.76 -7.35 -15.40
CA TRP A 387 -2.75 -7.16 -14.36
C TRP A 387 -2.69 -8.37 -13.42
N GLU A 388 -1.75 -9.27 -13.70
CA GLU A 388 -1.70 -10.64 -13.17
C GLU A 388 -0.95 -10.80 -11.84
N TYR A 389 -0.91 -9.76 -11.02
CA TYR A 389 -0.25 -9.82 -9.70
C TYR A 389 -0.90 -10.87 -8.77
N ASP A 390 -2.23 -11.04 -8.88
CA ASP A 390 -2.96 -12.05 -8.11
C ASP A 390 -2.53 -13.48 -8.48
N THR A 391 -2.11 -13.73 -9.73
CA THR A 391 -1.56 -15.04 -10.14
C THR A 391 -0.27 -15.37 -9.39
N ALA A 392 0.60 -14.37 -9.15
CA ALA A 392 1.78 -14.56 -8.32
C ALA A 392 1.43 -14.82 -6.84
N TYR A 393 0.47 -14.06 -6.29
CA TYR A 393 0.08 -14.20 -4.89
C TYR A 393 -0.67 -15.51 -4.61
N PHE A 394 -1.65 -15.89 -5.43
CA PHE A 394 -2.37 -17.16 -5.27
C PHE A 394 -1.52 -18.38 -5.63
N GLY A 395 -0.43 -18.19 -6.36
CA GLY A 395 0.62 -19.20 -6.58
C GLY A 395 1.51 -19.47 -5.35
N ALA A 396 1.38 -18.69 -4.27
CA ALA A 396 2.18 -18.90 -3.06
C ALA A 396 1.96 -20.29 -2.45
N THR A 397 3.05 -20.88 -1.98
CA THR A 397 3.05 -22.20 -1.31
C THR A 397 3.01 -22.08 0.21
N THR A 398 3.46 -20.94 0.74
CA THR A 398 3.44 -20.63 2.18
C THR A 398 2.52 -19.45 2.43
N TRP A 399 1.63 -19.60 3.41
CA TRP A 399 0.64 -18.59 3.79
C TRP A 399 0.60 -18.40 5.29
N ARG A 400 0.20 -17.20 5.72
CA ARG A 400 -0.07 -16.85 7.12
C ARG A 400 -1.45 -16.23 7.29
N THR A 401 -2.00 -16.34 8.49
CA THR A 401 -3.15 -15.58 8.99
C THR A 401 -2.81 -15.04 10.38
N ILE A 402 -3.75 -14.40 11.08
CA ILE A 402 -3.54 -13.85 12.42
C ILE A 402 -4.30 -14.68 13.46
N ASP A 403 -3.61 -15.06 14.52
CA ASP A 403 -4.19 -15.79 15.65
C ASP A 403 -5.38 -15.03 16.24
N LYS A 404 -6.46 -15.76 16.51
CA LYS A 404 -7.73 -15.21 17.03
C LYS A 404 -8.41 -14.20 16.09
N GLY A 405 -7.94 -14.07 14.85
CA GLY A 405 -8.57 -13.33 13.76
C GLY A 405 -7.85 -12.06 13.35
N LEU A 406 -8.03 -11.67 12.09
CA LEU A 406 -7.35 -10.52 11.49
C LEU A 406 -7.71 -9.20 12.16
N GLU A 407 -8.85 -9.11 12.83
CA GLU A 407 -9.23 -7.93 13.65
C GLU A 407 -8.25 -7.65 14.80
N SER A 408 -7.39 -8.61 15.17
CA SER A 408 -6.28 -8.36 16.12
C SER A 408 -5.30 -7.30 15.60
N LEU A 409 -5.09 -7.19 14.28
CA LEU A 409 -4.20 -6.19 13.69
C LEU A 409 -4.67 -4.74 13.93
N PRO A 410 -5.90 -4.33 13.52
CA PRO A 410 -6.38 -2.99 13.83
C PRO A 410 -6.59 -2.80 15.34
N ARG A 411 -6.97 -3.83 16.10
CA ARG A 411 -7.11 -3.74 17.57
C ARG A 411 -5.82 -3.31 18.26
N ALA A 412 -4.66 -3.75 17.76
CA ALA A 412 -3.35 -3.38 18.28
C ALA A 412 -3.02 -1.87 18.15
N PHE A 413 -3.75 -1.14 17.30
CA PHE A 413 -3.64 0.33 17.25
C PHE A 413 -4.43 1.04 18.34
N LEU A 414 -5.48 0.43 18.92
CA LEU A 414 -6.40 1.12 19.83
C LEU A 414 -5.69 1.87 20.97
N PRO A 415 -4.72 1.28 21.70
CA PRO A 415 -4.01 1.98 22.77
C PRO A 415 -3.27 3.24 22.32
N HIS A 416 -2.95 3.36 21.04
CA HIS A 416 -2.17 4.47 20.47
C HIS A 416 -3.02 5.55 19.82
N VAL A 417 -4.28 5.25 19.49
CA VAL A 417 -5.17 6.13 18.74
C VAL A 417 -6.42 6.58 19.50
N GLN A 418 -6.82 5.87 20.56
CA GLN A 418 -8.10 6.10 21.24
C GLN A 418 -8.32 7.54 21.72
N ASP A 419 -7.27 8.24 22.16
CA ASP A 419 -7.36 9.62 22.65
C ASP A 419 -7.51 10.66 21.51
N ARG A 420 -7.31 10.23 20.26
CA ARG A 420 -7.36 11.03 19.02
C ARG A 420 -8.27 10.39 17.98
N LEU A 421 -9.31 9.70 18.42
CA LEU A 421 -10.25 8.96 17.59
C LEU A 421 -11.69 9.37 17.89
N THR A 422 -12.45 9.66 16.83
CA THR A 422 -13.91 9.77 16.89
C THR A 422 -14.56 8.68 16.05
N LEU A 423 -15.32 7.81 16.70
CA LEU A 423 -16.12 6.77 16.06
C LEU A 423 -17.54 7.29 15.76
N GLY A 424 -18.21 6.68 14.78
CA GLY A 424 -19.59 6.98 14.43
C GLY A 424 -19.84 8.30 13.71
N ARG A 425 -18.79 9.02 13.31
CA ARG A 425 -18.93 10.33 12.64
C ARG A 425 -18.80 10.17 11.14
N LYS A 426 -19.93 10.31 10.44
CA LYS A 426 -20.02 10.23 8.97
C LYS A 426 -19.67 11.57 8.35
N ILE A 427 -18.53 11.64 7.68
CA ILE A 427 -18.15 12.81 6.89
C ILE A 427 -19.04 12.89 5.65
N THR A 428 -19.49 14.10 5.34
CA THR A 428 -20.38 14.43 4.22
C THR A 428 -19.77 15.45 3.26
N GLY A 429 -18.62 16.03 3.61
CA GLY A 429 -18.00 17.07 2.79
C GLY A 429 -16.59 17.44 3.21
N LEU A 430 -15.87 18.03 2.26
CA LEU A 430 -14.63 18.76 2.48
C LEU A 430 -14.78 20.14 1.85
N LYS A 431 -14.30 21.17 2.53
CA LYS A 431 -14.32 22.54 2.02
C LYS A 431 -12.96 23.19 2.20
N TYR A 432 -12.33 23.56 1.08
CA TYR A 432 -11.08 24.29 1.11
C TYR A 432 -11.33 25.79 1.20
N ASP A 433 -10.61 26.45 2.09
CA ASP A 433 -10.66 27.90 2.28
C ASP A 433 -9.36 28.54 1.77
N ASN A 434 -9.47 29.30 0.67
CA ASN A 434 -8.36 30.03 0.07
C ASN A 434 -7.74 31.10 0.99
N ASN A 435 -8.52 31.66 1.92
CA ASN A 435 -8.05 32.73 2.78
C ASN A 435 -7.14 32.20 3.90
N THR A 436 -7.50 31.05 4.46
CA THR A 436 -6.76 30.42 5.55
C THR A 436 -5.78 29.35 5.06
N ASN A 437 -5.90 28.91 3.80
CA ASN A 437 -5.16 27.79 3.22
C ASN A 437 -5.35 26.49 4.03
N LYS A 438 -6.58 26.25 4.48
CA LYS A 438 -7.00 25.11 5.31
C LYS A 438 -8.15 24.36 4.68
N VAL A 439 -8.38 23.14 5.15
CA VAL A 439 -9.51 22.30 4.76
C VAL A 439 -10.43 22.08 5.97
N ALA A 440 -11.72 22.35 5.77
CA ALA A 440 -12.76 22.02 6.73
C ALA A 440 -13.33 20.63 6.40
N VAL A 441 -13.42 19.78 7.41
CA VAL A 441 -14.08 18.47 7.33
C VAL A 441 -15.50 18.63 7.85
N GLU A 442 -16.49 18.26 7.02
CA GLU A 442 -17.91 18.52 7.30
C GLU A 442 -18.67 17.23 7.64
N TRP A 443 -19.55 17.30 8.64
CA TRP A 443 -20.45 16.20 9.03
C TRP A 443 -21.79 16.74 9.55
N ARG A 444 -22.73 15.83 9.77
CA ARG A 444 -24.03 16.12 10.39
C ARG A 444 -24.23 15.25 11.62
N GLN A 445 -24.76 15.82 12.70
CA GLN A 445 -25.15 15.03 13.87
C GLN A 445 -26.50 14.36 13.62
N ASP A 446 -27.48 15.16 13.18
CA ASP A 446 -28.72 14.65 12.62
C ASP A 446 -28.59 14.62 11.08
N PRO A 447 -28.79 13.47 10.42
CA PRO A 447 -28.78 13.38 8.95
C PRO A 447 -29.74 14.36 8.24
N PHE A 448 -30.77 14.85 8.93
CA PHE A 448 -31.74 15.81 8.41
C PHE A 448 -31.36 17.29 8.64
N ASP A 449 -30.24 17.57 9.33
CA ASP A 449 -29.74 18.92 9.49
C ASP A 449 -29.43 19.55 8.12
N MET A 450 -29.93 20.76 7.87
CA MET A 450 -29.65 21.49 6.64
C MET A 450 -28.20 22.00 6.61
N GLU A 451 -27.74 22.58 7.71
CA GLU A 451 -26.40 23.15 7.86
C GLU A 451 -25.43 22.13 8.46
N ALA A 452 -24.26 21.97 7.84
CA ALA A 452 -23.28 21.00 8.30
C ALA A 452 -22.47 21.57 9.46
N GLN A 453 -22.09 20.71 10.39
CA GLN A 453 -21.01 21.01 11.33
C GLN A 453 -19.69 20.84 10.58
N SER A 454 -18.68 21.62 10.96
CA SER A 454 -17.36 21.52 10.36
C SER A 454 -16.25 21.82 11.35
N GLU A 455 -15.08 21.27 11.06
CA GLU A 455 -13.87 21.50 11.82
C GLU A 455 -12.69 21.70 10.86
N GLN A 456 -11.86 22.70 11.13
CA GLN A 456 -10.75 23.07 10.26
C GLN A 456 -9.45 22.36 10.62
N TYR A 457 -8.71 21.97 9.59
CA TYR A 457 -7.42 21.29 9.64
C TYR A 457 -6.47 21.92 8.62
N ASP A 458 -5.17 21.81 8.87
CA ASP A 458 -4.16 22.25 7.91
C ASP A 458 -4.07 21.30 6.71
N TYR A 459 -4.31 20.00 6.95
CA TYR A 459 -4.44 18.97 5.92
C TYR A 459 -5.52 17.94 6.27
N ALA A 460 -6.09 17.30 5.24
CA ALA A 460 -6.95 16.14 5.36
C ALA A 460 -6.36 14.97 4.57
N VAL A 461 -6.05 13.88 5.26
CA VAL A 461 -5.69 12.59 4.67
C VAL A 461 -6.94 11.70 4.66
N VAL A 462 -7.49 11.47 3.47
CA VAL A 462 -8.76 10.76 3.28
C VAL A 462 -8.48 9.31 2.94
N SER A 463 -8.79 8.41 3.88
CA SER A 463 -8.69 6.96 3.72
C SER A 463 -10.00 6.28 3.33
N ALA A 464 -11.12 7.03 3.38
CA ALA A 464 -12.42 6.56 2.96
C ALA A 464 -12.43 6.15 1.47
N PRO A 465 -13.11 5.05 1.09
CA PRO A 465 -13.15 4.61 -0.30
C PRO A 465 -13.93 5.60 -1.17
N PHE A 466 -13.56 5.69 -2.45
CA PHE A 466 -14.21 6.57 -3.42
C PHE A 466 -15.69 6.28 -3.65
N SER A 467 -16.15 5.07 -3.38
CA SER A 467 -17.58 4.71 -3.32
C SER A 467 -18.37 5.55 -2.30
N LYS A 468 -17.71 6.07 -1.25
CA LYS A 468 -18.30 7.00 -0.27
C LYS A 468 -17.93 8.45 -0.54
N VAL A 469 -16.67 8.72 -0.87
CA VAL A 469 -16.19 10.09 -1.13
C VAL A 469 -16.95 10.76 -2.29
N ARG A 470 -17.36 10.01 -3.32
CA ARG A 470 -18.13 10.57 -4.45
C ARG A 470 -19.54 11.08 -4.07
N LEU A 471 -20.00 10.81 -2.86
CA LEU A 471 -21.26 11.31 -2.32
C LEU A 471 -21.08 12.59 -1.50
N TRP A 472 -19.85 13.05 -1.30
CA TRP A 472 -19.54 14.21 -0.49
C TRP A 472 -19.66 15.52 -1.27
N SER A 473 -19.91 16.61 -0.55
CA SER A 473 -19.66 17.96 -1.08
C SER A 473 -18.15 18.21 -1.06
N LEU A 474 -17.52 18.26 -2.23
CA LEU A 474 -16.06 18.37 -2.35
C LEU A 474 -15.64 19.73 -2.92
N PRO A 475 -14.42 20.21 -2.64
CA PRO A 475 -13.86 21.33 -3.37
C PRO A 475 -13.66 20.94 -4.84
N LYS A 476 -13.47 21.94 -5.70
CA LYS A 476 -13.21 21.71 -7.12
C LYS A 476 -11.77 21.24 -7.31
N TYR A 477 -11.56 19.93 -7.25
CA TYR A 477 -10.32 19.27 -7.63
C TYR A 477 -10.08 19.33 -9.15
N SER A 478 -8.90 18.91 -9.58
CA SER A 478 -8.55 18.72 -10.98
C SER A 478 -9.56 17.80 -11.69
N SER A 479 -9.66 17.94 -13.01
CA SER A 479 -10.53 17.08 -13.83
C SER A 479 -10.17 15.61 -13.65
N LEU A 480 -8.87 15.29 -13.56
CA LEU A 480 -8.41 13.91 -13.42
C LEU A 480 -8.81 13.32 -12.07
N LEU A 481 -8.51 14.01 -10.97
CA LEU A 481 -8.87 13.54 -9.62
C LEU A 481 -10.39 13.47 -9.42
N SER A 482 -11.13 14.47 -9.92
CA SER A 482 -12.60 14.45 -9.87
C SER A 482 -13.18 13.25 -10.62
N ARG A 483 -12.64 12.91 -11.79
CA ARG A 483 -13.08 11.70 -12.53
C ARG A 483 -12.67 10.43 -11.81
N ALA A 484 -11.50 10.38 -11.19
CA ALA A 484 -11.06 9.22 -10.43
C ALA A 484 -11.99 8.93 -9.25
N ILE A 485 -12.31 9.95 -8.44
CA ILE A 485 -13.26 9.85 -7.32
C ILE A 485 -14.63 9.36 -7.82
N ASN A 486 -15.15 9.96 -8.89
CA ASN A 486 -16.50 9.67 -9.37
C ASN A 486 -16.64 8.34 -10.11
N ASN A 487 -15.59 7.87 -10.79
CA ASN A 487 -15.70 6.74 -11.74
C ASN A 487 -14.89 5.50 -11.36
N MET A 488 -14.00 5.55 -10.37
CA MET A 488 -13.26 4.36 -9.94
C MET A 488 -14.23 3.21 -9.66
N ASN A 489 -14.03 2.08 -10.32
CA ASN A 489 -14.89 0.91 -10.19
C ASN A 489 -14.51 0.09 -8.95
N TYR A 490 -15.52 -0.55 -8.36
CA TYR A 490 -15.36 -1.45 -7.20
C TYR A 490 -16.05 -2.77 -7.50
N GLN A 491 -15.46 -3.86 -7.02
CA GLN A 491 -16.07 -5.19 -7.04
C GLN A 491 -16.90 -5.42 -5.78
N GLN A 492 -17.81 -6.39 -5.89
CA GLN A 492 -18.64 -6.84 -4.78
C GLN A 492 -18.27 -8.27 -4.36
N SER A 493 -18.43 -8.55 -3.07
CA SER A 493 -18.40 -9.89 -2.50
C SER A 493 -19.39 -10.07 -1.36
N CYS A 494 -19.92 -11.29 -1.24
CA CYS A 494 -20.69 -11.77 -0.12
C CYS A 494 -20.01 -12.98 0.54
N LYS A 495 -20.14 -13.04 1.87
CA LYS A 495 -19.68 -14.14 2.72
C LYS A 495 -20.77 -14.55 3.70
N VAL A 496 -20.88 -15.85 3.95
CA VAL A 496 -21.77 -16.42 4.97
C VAL A 496 -21.00 -17.41 5.84
N ALA A 497 -20.93 -17.14 7.13
CA ALA A 497 -20.31 -17.99 8.13
C ALA A 497 -21.37 -18.74 8.93
N LEU A 498 -21.17 -20.04 9.14
CA LEU A 498 -22.10 -20.93 9.83
C LEU A 498 -21.42 -21.60 11.02
N HIS A 499 -22.07 -21.54 12.19
CA HIS A 499 -21.54 -22.10 13.43
C HIS A 499 -22.10 -23.50 13.71
N TYR A 500 -21.20 -24.42 14.02
CA TYR A 500 -21.49 -25.84 14.27
C TYR A 500 -21.05 -26.27 15.67
N LYS A 501 -21.81 -27.20 16.28
CA LYS A 501 -21.56 -27.74 17.63
C LYS A 501 -20.18 -28.39 17.77
N THR A 502 -19.69 -29.01 16.70
CA THR A 502 -18.39 -29.66 16.64
C THR A 502 -17.72 -29.39 15.29
N ARG A 503 -16.41 -29.63 15.23
CA ARG A 503 -15.62 -29.62 13.99
C ARG A 503 -15.77 -30.94 13.21
N PHE A 504 -17.01 -31.32 12.93
CA PHE A 504 -17.35 -32.63 12.35
C PHE A 504 -16.61 -32.92 11.04
N TRP A 505 -16.30 -31.88 10.25
CA TRP A 505 -15.55 -32.00 8.99
C TRP A 505 -14.14 -32.57 9.17
N GLU A 506 -13.51 -32.37 10.34
CA GLU A 506 -12.19 -32.94 10.67
C GLU A 506 -12.28 -34.42 11.10
N LYS A 507 -13.49 -34.93 11.33
CA LYS A 507 -13.76 -36.32 11.76
C LYS A 507 -14.38 -37.16 10.64
N LEU A 508 -14.55 -36.58 9.45
CA LEU A 508 -14.92 -37.32 8.25
C LEU A 508 -13.81 -38.29 7.84
N SER A 509 -14.18 -39.27 7.01
CA SER A 509 -13.24 -40.18 6.37
C SER A 509 -13.34 -40.02 4.84
N PRO A 510 -12.35 -39.39 4.18
CA PRO A 510 -11.17 -38.75 4.76
C PRO A 510 -11.49 -37.37 5.41
N PRO A 511 -10.65 -36.88 6.34
CA PRO A 511 -10.91 -35.64 7.08
C PRO A 511 -10.60 -34.39 6.26
N ILE A 512 -11.33 -33.30 6.51
CA ILE A 512 -11.05 -31.98 5.92
C ILE A 512 -10.26 -31.15 6.92
N ILE A 513 -9.04 -30.76 6.56
CA ILE A 513 -8.11 -30.03 7.42
C ILE A 513 -7.74 -28.71 6.74
N GLY A 514 -8.39 -27.62 7.14
CA GLY A 514 -8.22 -26.30 6.51
C GLY A 514 -8.56 -26.26 5.02
N GLY A 515 -8.15 -25.18 4.34
CA GLY A 515 -8.31 -25.00 2.91
C GLY A 515 -9.67 -24.43 2.49
N CYS A 516 -9.75 -24.03 1.22
CA CYS A 516 -10.96 -23.60 0.54
C CYS A 516 -11.23 -24.48 -0.68
N GLY A 517 -12.46 -24.99 -0.80
CA GLY A 517 -12.92 -25.71 -1.99
C GLY A 517 -13.92 -24.88 -2.78
N SER A 518 -13.89 -24.97 -4.10
CA SER A 518 -14.93 -24.38 -4.97
C SER A 518 -16.01 -25.42 -5.21
N VAL A 519 -17.28 -25.01 -5.20
CA VAL A 519 -18.42 -25.92 -5.44
C VAL A 519 -19.28 -25.44 -6.60
N ASP A 520 -20.04 -26.36 -7.18
CA ASP A 520 -20.97 -26.15 -8.29
C ASP A 520 -22.39 -25.78 -7.84
N ILE A 521 -22.64 -25.73 -6.53
CA ILE A 521 -23.95 -25.35 -5.98
C ILE A 521 -24.19 -23.86 -6.25
N PRO A 522 -25.32 -23.49 -6.90
CA PRO A 522 -25.61 -22.10 -7.25
C PRO A 522 -25.58 -21.17 -6.05
N GLY A 523 -24.86 -20.05 -6.18
CA GLY A 523 -24.79 -19.00 -5.16
C GLY A 523 -23.80 -19.26 -4.01
N ILE A 524 -23.02 -20.35 -4.04
CA ILE A 524 -22.08 -20.67 -2.94
C ILE A 524 -20.66 -20.16 -3.21
N GLY A 525 -20.12 -20.41 -4.40
CA GLY A 525 -18.74 -20.09 -4.73
C GLY A 525 -17.77 -21.01 -3.99
N SER A 526 -17.06 -20.47 -2.99
CA SER A 526 -16.10 -21.24 -2.18
C SER A 526 -16.60 -21.57 -0.77
N VAL A 527 -16.24 -22.76 -0.29
CA VAL A 527 -16.42 -23.22 1.10
C VAL A 527 -15.04 -23.32 1.76
N CYS A 528 -14.80 -22.57 2.83
CA CYS A 528 -13.51 -22.53 3.53
C CYS A 528 -13.59 -23.02 4.97
N TYR A 529 -12.62 -23.83 5.36
CA TYR A 529 -12.52 -24.44 6.69
C TYR A 529 -11.42 -23.73 7.50
N PRO A 530 -11.61 -23.56 8.82
CA PRO A 530 -10.60 -22.90 9.65
C PRO A 530 -9.26 -23.64 9.65
N ALA A 531 -8.17 -22.92 9.39
CA ALA A 531 -6.80 -23.46 9.43
C ALA A 531 -6.20 -23.52 10.85
N TYR A 532 -6.96 -23.13 11.87
CA TYR A 532 -6.55 -23.05 13.27
C TYR A 532 -7.38 -23.99 14.15
N LYS A 533 -6.82 -24.33 15.33
CA LYS A 533 -7.42 -25.27 16.30
C LYS A 533 -7.85 -26.60 15.66
N ILE A 534 -7.06 -27.09 14.72
CA ILE A 534 -7.21 -28.42 14.13
C ILE A 534 -7.20 -29.47 15.24
N ASN A 535 -8.07 -30.48 15.10
CA ASN A 535 -8.32 -31.56 16.05
C ASN A 535 -8.94 -31.14 17.39
N SER A 536 -9.36 -29.88 17.55
CA SER A 536 -10.11 -29.49 18.75
C SER A 536 -11.50 -30.11 18.78
N THR A 537 -12.02 -30.35 19.98
CA THR A 537 -13.32 -30.99 20.23
C THR A 537 -14.48 -30.00 20.37
N GLY A 538 -14.17 -28.70 20.43
CA GLY A 538 -15.15 -27.64 20.60
C GLY A 538 -15.93 -27.31 19.32
N PRO A 539 -16.83 -26.31 19.40
CA PRO A 539 -17.52 -25.77 18.25
C PRO A 539 -16.56 -25.18 17.21
N GLY A 540 -17.04 -25.00 15.99
CA GLY A 540 -16.28 -24.37 14.92
C GLY A 540 -17.18 -23.66 13.92
N VAL A 541 -16.57 -22.79 13.11
CA VAL A 541 -17.27 -21.99 12.12
C VAL A 541 -16.74 -22.30 10.73
N ILE A 542 -17.60 -22.70 9.81
CA ILE A 542 -17.26 -22.86 8.39
C ILE A 542 -17.63 -21.54 7.68
N LEU A 543 -16.77 -21.06 6.77
CA LEU A 543 -17.21 -20.10 5.77
C LEU A 543 -17.97 -20.87 4.69
N GLY A 544 -19.30 -20.97 4.86
CA GLY A 544 -20.14 -21.80 4.01
C GLY A 544 -20.29 -21.24 2.59
N SER A 545 -20.05 -19.95 2.41
CA SER A 545 -20.00 -19.31 1.09
C SER A 545 -19.04 -18.13 1.11
N TYR A 546 -18.23 -18.03 0.05
CA TYR A 546 -17.47 -16.85 -0.34
C TYR A 546 -17.55 -16.69 -1.86
N ILE A 547 -18.16 -15.60 -2.30
CA ILE A 547 -18.46 -15.37 -3.71
C ILE A 547 -18.38 -13.88 -4.04
N SER A 548 -18.04 -13.55 -5.29
CA SER A 548 -17.86 -12.18 -5.78
C SER A 548 -18.62 -11.94 -7.10
N GLY A 549 -18.53 -10.72 -7.62
CA GLY A 549 -19.06 -10.35 -8.94
C GLY A 549 -20.58 -10.40 -9.05
N ASN A 550 -21.08 -10.74 -10.24
CA ASN A 550 -22.50 -10.69 -10.61
C ASN A 550 -23.40 -11.55 -9.70
N ILE A 551 -22.90 -12.71 -9.27
CA ILE A 551 -23.66 -13.58 -8.36
C ILE A 551 -23.75 -12.94 -6.98
N ALA A 552 -22.65 -12.39 -6.45
CA ALA A 552 -22.66 -11.67 -5.18
C ALA A 552 -23.62 -10.46 -5.18
N ARG A 553 -23.75 -9.74 -6.30
CA ARG A 553 -24.78 -8.69 -6.47
C ARG A 553 -26.19 -9.25 -6.26
N SER A 554 -26.51 -10.38 -6.88
CA SER A 554 -27.82 -11.02 -6.79
C SER A 554 -28.11 -11.52 -5.36
N LEU A 555 -27.11 -12.14 -4.71
CA LEU A 555 -27.20 -12.59 -3.31
C LEU A 555 -27.27 -11.43 -2.32
N GLY A 556 -26.68 -10.29 -2.66
CA GLY A 556 -26.73 -9.06 -1.88
C GLY A 556 -28.16 -8.57 -1.68
N ALA A 557 -29.03 -8.76 -2.68
CA ALA A 557 -30.44 -8.36 -2.65
C ALA A 557 -31.35 -9.30 -1.85
N LEU A 558 -30.90 -10.52 -1.54
CA LEU A 558 -31.67 -11.44 -0.71
C LEU A 558 -31.75 -10.96 0.74
N SER A 559 -32.83 -11.34 1.43
CA SER A 559 -32.88 -11.24 2.88
C SER A 559 -31.75 -12.06 3.50
N THR A 560 -31.29 -11.65 4.68
CA THR A 560 -30.27 -12.42 5.41
C THR A 560 -30.71 -13.87 5.65
N ALA A 561 -31.99 -14.07 6.02
CA ALA A 561 -32.53 -15.41 6.27
C ALA A 561 -32.51 -16.29 5.02
N ASP A 562 -32.93 -15.77 3.86
CA ASP A 562 -32.94 -16.55 2.61
C ASP A 562 -31.54 -16.92 2.16
N HIS A 563 -30.58 -15.99 2.23
CA HIS A 563 -29.21 -16.26 1.84
C HIS A 563 -28.56 -17.28 2.78
N VAL A 564 -28.75 -17.15 4.09
CA VAL A 564 -28.23 -18.12 5.07
C VAL A 564 -28.86 -19.49 4.90
N ALA A 565 -30.18 -19.56 4.68
CA ALA A 565 -30.88 -20.82 4.44
C ALA A 565 -30.40 -21.51 3.15
N LEU A 566 -30.12 -20.74 2.10
CA LEU A 566 -29.50 -21.24 0.87
C LEU A 566 -28.14 -21.89 1.18
N VAL A 567 -27.27 -21.19 1.92
CA VAL A 567 -25.93 -21.71 2.26
C VAL A 567 -26.03 -22.93 3.19
N GLN A 568 -26.96 -22.94 4.15
CA GLN A 568 -27.15 -24.10 5.03
C GLN A 568 -27.59 -25.34 4.26
N ARG A 569 -28.54 -25.21 3.31
CA ARG A 569 -28.93 -26.34 2.44
C ARG A 569 -27.74 -26.85 1.62
N ALA A 570 -26.92 -25.94 1.11
CA ALA A 570 -25.70 -26.32 0.40
C ALA A 570 -24.70 -27.07 1.30
N MET A 571 -24.57 -26.69 2.58
CA MET A 571 -23.71 -27.43 3.51
C MET A 571 -24.23 -28.85 3.76
N VAL A 572 -25.55 -29.06 3.77
CA VAL A 572 -26.14 -30.41 3.83
C VAL A 572 -25.84 -31.20 2.56
N GLU A 573 -25.85 -30.58 1.38
CA GLU A 573 -25.46 -31.25 0.14
C GLU A 573 -23.97 -31.63 0.10
N VAL A 574 -23.10 -30.75 0.61
CA VAL A 574 -21.64 -30.98 0.68
C VAL A 574 -21.29 -32.07 1.71
N HIS A 575 -21.91 -32.04 2.89
CA HIS A 575 -21.48 -32.84 4.04
C HIS A 575 -22.44 -33.96 4.44
N GLY A 576 -23.65 -33.99 3.90
CA GLY A 576 -24.74 -34.84 4.35
C GLY A 576 -25.47 -34.26 5.57
N GLU A 577 -26.41 -35.04 6.13
CA GLU A 577 -27.28 -34.59 7.22
C GLU A 577 -26.54 -34.16 8.50
N VAL A 578 -25.30 -34.60 8.70
CA VAL A 578 -24.48 -34.16 9.83
C VAL A 578 -24.35 -32.63 9.88
N ALA A 579 -24.34 -31.92 8.74
CA ALA A 579 -24.31 -30.46 8.73
C ALA A 579 -25.60 -29.86 9.32
N ASN A 580 -26.75 -30.45 9.07
CA ASN A 580 -28.01 -29.99 9.66
C ASN A 580 -28.05 -30.27 11.16
N GLU A 581 -27.70 -31.49 11.58
CA GLU A 581 -27.70 -31.92 12.98
C GLU A 581 -26.74 -31.09 13.85
N GLN A 582 -25.60 -30.72 13.28
CA GLN A 582 -24.55 -29.97 13.96
C GLN A 582 -24.74 -28.46 13.87
N PHE A 583 -25.56 -27.94 12.95
CA PHE A 583 -25.80 -26.50 12.85
C PHE A 583 -26.48 -25.98 14.11
N THR A 584 -25.94 -24.89 14.65
CA THR A 584 -26.43 -24.31 15.91
C THR A 584 -27.51 -23.26 15.72
N GLY A 585 -27.76 -22.85 14.48
CA GLY A 585 -28.59 -21.68 14.18
C GLY A 585 -27.83 -20.35 14.23
N ALA A 586 -26.59 -20.30 14.77
CA ALA A 586 -25.78 -19.09 14.76
C ALA A 586 -25.02 -18.92 13.44
N TYR A 587 -25.03 -17.70 12.91
CA TYR A 587 -24.43 -17.34 11.63
C TYR A 587 -24.00 -15.88 11.60
N ASP A 588 -23.21 -15.51 10.58
CA ASP A 588 -23.00 -14.12 10.17
C ASP A 588 -23.03 -14.03 8.64
N ARG A 589 -23.48 -12.90 8.10
CA ARG A 589 -23.54 -12.60 6.66
C ARG A 589 -22.99 -11.20 6.44
N GLN A 590 -22.02 -11.08 5.54
CA GLN A 590 -21.47 -9.79 5.10
C GLN A 590 -21.52 -9.73 3.57
N CYS A 591 -22.18 -8.71 3.04
CA CYS A 591 -22.15 -8.36 1.62
C CYS A 591 -21.68 -6.91 1.49
N TRP A 592 -20.55 -6.68 0.83
CA TRP A 592 -19.81 -5.42 0.95
C TRP A 592 -20.41 -4.21 0.20
N GLU A 593 -21.14 -4.41 -0.90
CA GLU A 593 -21.90 -3.41 -1.67
C GLU A 593 -22.97 -2.74 -0.81
N ALA A 594 -23.62 -3.53 0.04
CA ALA A 594 -24.65 -3.06 0.96
C ALA A 594 -24.06 -2.59 2.30
N ASP A 595 -22.73 -2.64 2.46
CA ASP A 595 -22.10 -2.12 3.67
C ASP A 595 -22.18 -0.60 3.69
N GLU A 596 -22.79 -0.08 4.75
CA GLU A 596 -23.06 1.34 4.93
C GLU A 596 -21.79 2.20 4.88
N HIS A 597 -20.63 1.66 5.27
CA HIS A 597 -19.39 2.40 5.41
C HIS A 597 -18.43 2.17 4.24
N GLN A 598 -18.64 1.13 3.43
CA GLN A 598 -17.72 0.76 2.35
C GLN A 598 -18.35 0.82 0.95
N ALA A 599 -19.60 0.38 0.76
CA ALA A 599 -20.25 0.26 -0.55
C ALA A 599 -19.36 -0.37 -1.64
N GLY A 600 -18.77 -1.52 -1.33
CA GLY A 600 -17.86 -2.25 -2.22
C GLY A 600 -16.84 -3.08 -1.45
N ALA A 601 -16.42 -4.20 -2.04
CA ALA A 601 -15.48 -5.13 -1.43
C ALA A 601 -14.02 -4.70 -1.64
N TRP A 602 -13.63 -4.32 -2.86
CA TRP A 602 -12.30 -3.80 -3.22
C TRP A 602 -12.37 -2.97 -4.51
N ALA A 603 -11.41 -2.08 -4.72
CA ALA A 603 -11.27 -1.39 -6.00
C ALA A 603 -10.96 -2.41 -7.10
N ALA A 604 -11.60 -2.26 -8.23
CA ALA A 604 -11.43 -3.14 -9.37
C ALA A 604 -11.51 -2.29 -10.65
N PRO A 605 -10.42 -1.56 -10.96
CA PRO A 605 -10.41 -0.62 -12.07
C PRO A 605 -10.84 -1.30 -13.37
N LEU A 606 -11.63 -0.59 -14.17
CA LEU A 606 -11.88 -0.99 -15.56
C LEU A 606 -10.64 -0.69 -16.42
N VAL A 607 -10.59 -1.27 -17.62
CA VAL A 607 -9.53 -0.99 -18.61
C VAL A 607 -9.26 0.52 -18.72
N GLY A 608 -7.97 0.89 -18.65
CA GLY A 608 -7.51 2.27 -18.69
C GLY A 608 -7.70 3.09 -17.40
N GLN A 609 -8.54 2.69 -16.44
CA GLN A 609 -8.77 3.50 -15.23
C GLN A 609 -7.55 3.59 -14.32
N GLN A 610 -6.87 2.47 -14.06
CA GLN A 610 -5.72 2.44 -13.14
C GLN A 610 -4.58 3.32 -13.66
N ASP A 611 -4.11 3.05 -14.88
CA ASP A 611 -3.04 3.81 -15.52
C ASP A 611 -3.37 5.31 -15.61
N LEU A 612 -4.60 5.65 -15.99
CA LEU A 612 -5.05 7.04 -16.08
C LEU A 612 -5.13 7.75 -14.73
N TYR A 613 -5.64 7.08 -13.69
CA TYR A 613 -5.95 7.74 -12.41
C TYR A 613 -4.81 7.72 -11.41
N LEU A 614 -3.88 6.75 -11.49
CA LEU A 614 -2.76 6.65 -10.56
C LEU A 614 -2.02 7.98 -10.40
N PRO A 615 -1.62 8.71 -11.46
CA PRO A 615 -0.92 9.99 -11.31
C PRO A 615 -1.67 11.02 -10.44
N ALA A 616 -3.01 11.07 -10.52
CA ALA A 616 -3.79 12.01 -9.72
C ALA A 616 -3.76 11.73 -8.22
N TYR A 617 -3.42 10.51 -7.79
CA TYR A 617 -3.35 10.17 -6.38
C TYR A 617 -2.05 10.62 -5.70
N TYR A 618 -1.04 10.99 -6.50
CA TYR A 618 0.29 11.39 -6.04
C TYR A 618 0.40 12.92 -5.87
N GLU A 619 -0.70 13.63 -6.12
CA GLU A 619 -0.79 15.09 -6.00
C GLU A 619 -1.55 15.50 -4.74
N THR A 620 -1.04 16.54 -4.06
CA THR A 620 -1.75 17.15 -2.93
C THR A 620 -2.63 18.27 -3.47
N GLU A 621 -3.94 18.04 -3.53
CA GLU A 621 -4.88 19.03 -4.04
C GLU A 621 -5.68 19.65 -2.90
N MET A 622 -5.69 20.99 -2.80
CA MET A 622 -6.52 21.71 -1.82
C MET A 622 -6.34 21.20 -0.39
N LYS A 623 -5.08 20.94 0.00
CA LYS A 623 -4.70 20.36 1.30
C LYS A 623 -5.31 19.00 1.60
N THR A 624 -5.72 18.27 0.56
CA THR A 624 -6.30 16.93 0.65
C THR A 624 -5.38 15.91 -0.01
N ILE A 625 -5.22 14.76 0.64
CA ILE A 625 -4.44 13.62 0.14
C ILE A 625 -5.32 12.38 0.26
N PHE A 626 -5.50 11.63 -0.83
CA PHE A 626 -6.29 10.40 -0.83
C PHE A 626 -5.38 9.19 -0.66
N ILE A 627 -5.75 8.28 0.24
CA ILE A 627 -5.02 7.04 0.52
C ILE A 627 -5.96 5.84 0.67
N GLY A 628 -5.40 4.64 0.62
CA GLY A 628 -6.11 3.37 0.69
C GLY A 628 -5.79 2.49 -0.52
N GLU A 629 -6.17 1.22 -0.45
CA GLU A 629 -5.84 0.24 -1.50
C GLU A 629 -6.32 0.66 -2.91
N HIS A 630 -7.40 1.44 -2.98
CA HIS A 630 -7.94 1.97 -4.23
C HIS A 630 -7.04 3.01 -4.91
N THR A 631 -5.98 3.45 -4.23
CA THR A 631 -4.95 4.38 -4.74
C THR A 631 -3.57 3.73 -4.86
N SER A 632 -3.49 2.39 -4.83
CA SER A 632 -2.27 1.60 -5.06
C SER A 632 -2.39 0.81 -6.38
N TYR A 633 -1.33 0.07 -6.74
CA TYR A 633 -1.22 -0.70 -7.98
C TYR A 633 -1.76 -2.13 -7.85
N THR A 634 -1.85 -2.62 -6.62
CA THR A 634 -2.46 -3.91 -6.28
C THR A 634 -3.71 -3.63 -5.46
N HIS A 635 -4.77 -4.40 -5.67
CA HIS A 635 -6.07 -4.16 -5.04
C HIS A 635 -6.47 -5.33 -4.16
N ALA A 636 -7.43 -5.12 -3.26
CA ALA A 636 -7.94 -6.16 -2.35
C ALA A 636 -6.97 -6.71 -1.27
N TRP A 637 -5.75 -6.18 -1.15
CA TRP A 637 -4.77 -6.61 -0.15
C TRP A 637 -4.49 -5.55 0.92
N ILE A 638 -4.17 -5.99 2.14
CA ILE A 638 -3.82 -5.08 3.24
C ILE A 638 -2.51 -4.34 2.92
N PHE A 639 -1.55 -5.01 2.30
CA PHE A 639 -0.31 -4.39 1.84
C PHE A 639 -0.58 -3.12 1.03
N SER A 640 -1.49 -3.17 0.06
CA SER A 640 -1.86 -2.04 -0.79
C SER A 640 -2.38 -0.82 -0.01
N ALA A 641 -3.09 -1.07 1.09
CA ALA A 641 -3.53 0.01 1.99
C ALA A 641 -2.36 0.59 2.80
N LEU A 642 -1.41 -0.24 3.24
CA LEU A 642 -0.23 0.21 3.98
C LEU A 642 0.72 0.98 3.06
N ASP A 643 1.04 0.44 1.88
CA ASP A 643 1.84 1.09 0.84
C ASP A 643 1.30 2.48 0.50
N SER A 644 0.00 2.57 0.21
CA SER A 644 -0.63 3.85 -0.04
C SER A 644 -0.56 4.82 1.15
N ALA A 645 -0.55 4.34 2.39
CA ALA A 645 -0.37 5.19 3.56
C ALA A 645 1.06 5.70 3.71
N VAL A 646 2.06 4.87 3.40
CA VAL A 646 3.46 5.31 3.31
C VAL A 646 3.55 6.40 2.24
N ARG A 647 2.96 6.18 1.05
CA ARG A 647 2.95 7.14 -0.06
C ARG A 647 2.31 8.47 0.35
N GLY A 648 1.07 8.44 0.81
CA GLY A 648 0.33 9.65 1.15
C GLY A 648 0.94 10.40 2.33
N THR A 649 1.54 9.71 3.30
CA THR A 649 2.22 10.37 4.42
C THR A 649 3.53 11.02 3.96
N SER A 650 4.32 10.36 3.12
CA SER A 650 5.50 11.00 2.55
C SER A 650 5.14 12.19 1.66
N GLN A 651 4.11 12.06 0.83
CA GLN A 651 3.56 13.17 0.03
C GLN A 651 3.17 14.37 0.92
N LEU A 652 2.48 14.12 2.04
CA LEU A 652 2.14 15.14 3.03
C LEU A 652 3.39 15.83 3.58
N LEU A 653 4.36 15.05 4.04
CA LEU A 653 5.60 15.55 4.60
C LEU A 653 6.38 16.38 3.59
N LEU A 654 6.41 15.97 2.32
CA LEU A 654 7.04 16.73 1.25
C LEU A 654 6.30 18.03 0.95
N ASP A 655 4.96 18.04 0.95
CA ASP A 655 4.19 19.29 0.85
C ASP A 655 4.50 20.24 2.00
N MET A 656 4.80 19.70 3.19
CA MET A 656 5.24 20.43 4.39
C MET A 656 6.74 20.78 4.39
N GLY A 657 7.52 20.34 3.40
CA GLY A 657 8.98 20.55 3.34
C GLY A 657 9.79 19.61 4.25
N LEU A 658 9.18 18.62 4.90
CA LEU A 658 9.80 17.68 5.84
C LEU A 658 10.46 16.49 5.11
N VAL A 659 11.50 16.77 4.34
CA VAL A 659 12.21 15.79 3.47
C VAL A 659 12.86 14.65 4.26
N ASP A 660 13.53 14.95 5.38
CA ASP A 660 14.24 13.91 6.15
C ASP A 660 13.25 12.94 6.79
N GLU A 661 12.14 13.46 7.30
CA GLU A 661 11.04 12.69 7.85
C GLU A 661 10.40 11.79 6.79
N ALA A 662 10.19 12.30 5.56
CA ALA A 662 9.69 11.51 4.45
C ALA A 662 10.67 10.37 4.08
N LYS A 663 11.98 10.65 4.01
CA LYS A 663 13.01 9.62 3.76
C LYS A 663 13.02 8.56 4.85
N GLN A 664 12.97 8.97 6.12
CA GLN A 664 12.93 8.05 7.26
C GLN A 664 11.77 7.06 7.15
N ILE A 665 10.57 7.54 6.77
CA ILE A 665 9.39 6.69 6.56
C ILE A 665 9.63 5.69 5.43
N VAL A 666 10.10 6.14 4.27
CA VAL A 666 10.34 5.28 3.09
C VAL A 666 11.41 4.22 3.38
N GLU A 667 12.53 4.62 3.98
CA GLU A 667 13.63 3.71 4.33
C GLU A 667 13.18 2.65 5.35
N THR A 668 12.31 3.03 6.28
CA THR A 668 11.81 2.12 7.31
C THR A 668 10.82 1.10 6.74
N TRP A 669 9.90 1.54 5.89
CA TRP A 669 8.74 0.74 5.50
C TRP A 669 8.82 0.13 4.10
N MET A 670 9.69 0.64 3.22
CA MET A 670 9.81 0.16 1.83
C MET A 670 11.24 -0.24 1.47
N GLY A 671 12.24 0.50 1.91
CA GLY A 671 13.64 0.36 1.46
C GLY A 671 14.39 -0.91 1.90
N ARG A 672 13.83 -1.74 2.80
CA ARG A 672 14.54 -2.93 3.34
C ARG A 672 14.41 -4.20 2.51
N TRP A 673 13.34 -4.33 1.73
CA TRP A 673 12.93 -5.63 1.16
C TRP A 673 12.67 -5.56 -0.33
N ILE A 674 12.36 -4.37 -0.83
CA ILE A 674 12.17 -4.09 -2.25
C ILE A 674 13.33 -3.19 -2.63
N HIS A 675 14.19 -3.68 -3.54
CA HIS A 675 15.17 -2.82 -4.18
C HIS A 675 14.39 -1.92 -5.10
N LEU A 676 14.02 -0.76 -4.55
CA LEU A 676 13.10 0.13 -5.21
C LEU A 676 13.65 0.49 -6.55
#